data_AF-A0A172TR23-F1
#
_entry.id   AF-A0A172TR23-F1
#
_cell.length_a   1.000
_cell.length_b   1.000
_cell.length_c   1.000
_cell.angle_alpha   90.00
_cell.angle_beta   90.00
_cell.angle_gamma   90.00
#
_symmetry.space_group_name_H-M   'P 1'
#
loop_
_entity.id
_entity.type
_entity.pdbx_description
1 polymer ?
#
loop_
_entity_poly.entity_id
_entity_poly.type
_entity_poly.pdbx_seq_one_letter_code
_entity_poly.pdbx_strand_id
1 'polypeptide(L)'
;MGVNQSCNNPEIWGGVECTINRVADFYFDQLAFNNYYQHPQQEAIAHLGIKKLRFPVLWEKHELTKDATINWKWTSSQLEYFNNNGIDVIAGLIHHGSGPSFTNLLDPSFPELLAQYARKVAEQFPWLTNYTPVNEPLTTARFSGLYGLWYPHATDDKSFLKALVHQMKGVVLSMKEIRKVNPNAVLIQTEDLSKTYSTPLLQYQAQFENERRWLPYDLLLGQVTEQHPLWKYFVDNRIKPEELYFFQDNICEPHVLGFNYYVTSERYLDERMHLYPAHTHGSNNIHSYADVEAVRVELEEPIGLEVVLNEAWERYRKPMAITEVHLHCHREEQLRWFSYVWNTCNKVKASGVDIKAVTAWALLGSYGWDKLLTEPNGSYEPGVYDMRSGRPRETALTHFIKNITGANDCKHHLIQVEGWWQRHTRYLQEPLQFSPDSHRVRVEQTAPVLIIGKRGTLGKAFARICTDRAIHFKLLSREDCDISNIESIVKAIDYFKPWAIINAAGYVRVDDAEGDEDACMRDNLIGPLLLAQVCESKGIKLVSFSTDLVFDGLKQSPYVESDSVNPLNVYGKSKALSENAVLTANPDSLLIRTSAFFGPWDQYNFNHWIETQLNNFQTVSVASDIFISPTYVPDLVHTVLDLVIDHEKGIWHLANRGITTWANLAFYVAERCQLDTKLINPVPSSEMNYTALRPKYCVLGTEKGHLLPSLENALDRYIVEKKQALALWVN
;
A
#
# COMPACT_ATOMS: atom_id res chain seq x y z
N MET A 1 -9.73 -4.26 -40.75
CA MET A 1 -8.42 -4.93 -40.72
C MET A 1 -7.87 -4.75 -39.32
N GLY A 2 -8.08 -5.74 -38.45
CA GLY A 2 -7.64 -5.69 -37.05
C GLY A 2 -6.17 -6.07 -36.98
N VAL A 3 -5.31 -5.08 -36.71
CA VAL A 3 -3.94 -5.34 -36.28
C VAL A 3 -4.03 -5.94 -34.88
N ASN A 4 -3.43 -7.11 -34.67
CA ASN A 4 -3.28 -7.76 -33.37
C ASN A 4 -2.72 -6.75 -32.36
N GLN A 5 -3.56 -6.18 -31.50
CA GLN A 5 -3.15 -5.22 -30.46
C GLN A 5 -2.21 -5.86 -29.41
N SER A 6 -2.15 -7.19 -29.33
CA SER A 6 -1.32 -7.89 -28.34
C SER A 6 0.19 -7.81 -28.58
N CYS A 7 0.65 -7.56 -29.82
CA CYS A 7 2.09 -7.54 -30.13
C CYS A 7 2.77 -6.17 -29.91
N ASN A 8 2.04 -5.13 -29.50
CA ASN A 8 2.58 -3.76 -29.44
C ASN A 8 2.57 -3.11 -28.05
N ASN A 9 2.01 -3.77 -27.02
CA ASN A 9 2.01 -3.24 -25.65
C ASN A 9 3.40 -3.46 -24.99
N PRO A 10 3.75 -2.71 -23.92
CA PRO A 10 4.87 -3.07 -23.05
C PRO A 10 4.65 -4.45 -22.39
N GLU A 11 5.72 -5.12 -21.98
CA GLU A 11 5.62 -6.29 -21.11
C GLU A 11 5.20 -5.88 -19.68
N ILE A 12 4.62 -6.82 -18.93
CA ILE A 12 4.52 -6.69 -17.47
C ILE A 12 5.65 -7.49 -16.84
N TRP A 13 6.49 -6.80 -16.06
CA TRP A 13 7.51 -7.44 -15.21
C TRP A 13 7.01 -7.51 -13.77
N GLY A 14 7.56 -8.43 -12.98
CA GLY A 14 7.42 -8.43 -11.52
C GLY A 14 8.64 -7.83 -10.83
N GLY A 15 8.46 -7.22 -9.66
CA GLY A 15 9.56 -6.78 -8.81
C GLY A 15 9.29 -7.05 -7.35
N VAL A 16 10.24 -7.70 -6.66
CA VAL A 16 10.17 -7.94 -5.21
C VAL A 16 10.87 -6.79 -4.50
N GLU A 17 10.23 -6.20 -3.49
CA GLU A 17 10.92 -5.25 -2.62
C GLU A 17 11.91 -6.00 -1.73
N CYS A 18 13.17 -5.61 -1.81
CA CYS A 18 14.28 -6.41 -1.30
C CYS A 18 15.40 -5.57 -0.67
N THR A 19 15.12 -4.30 -0.35
CA THR A 19 16.11 -3.43 0.26
C THR A 19 16.71 -4.05 1.51
N ILE A 20 18.05 -4.03 1.57
CA ILE A 20 18.84 -4.25 2.78
C ILE A 20 19.45 -2.91 3.15
N ASN A 21 18.71 -2.10 3.91
CA ASN A 21 19.18 -0.77 4.31
C ASN A 21 20.05 -0.87 5.57
N ARG A 22 21.14 -0.11 5.62
CA ARG A 22 21.97 0.01 6.82
C ARG A 22 21.73 1.38 7.46
N VAL A 23 21.39 1.38 8.75
CA VAL A 23 21.21 2.57 9.57
C VAL A 23 22.03 2.39 10.84
N ALA A 24 23.02 3.25 11.03
CA ALA A 24 24.10 3.06 11.99
C ALA A 24 24.73 1.65 11.84
N ASP A 25 24.63 0.81 12.87
CA ASP A 25 25.18 -0.55 12.88
C ASP A 25 24.14 -1.63 12.59
N PHE A 26 22.91 -1.25 12.26
CA PHE A 26 21.80 -2.18 12.02
C PHE A 26 21.49 -2.32 10.53
N TYR A 27 21.19 -3.55 10.12
CA TYR A 27 20.70 -3.87 8.79
C TYR A 27 19.21 -4.24 8.86
N PHE A 28 18.40 -3.62 8.02
CA PHE A 28 16.97 -3.88 7.88
C PHE A 28 16.72 -4.58 6.54
N ASP A 29 16.32 -5.84 6.61
CA ASP A 29 16.17 -6.76 5.47
C ASP A 29 14.67 -6.97 5.18
N GLN A 30 14.18 -6.37 4.09
CA GLN A 30 12.76 -6.42 3.70
C GLN A 30 12.26 -7.85 3.44
N LEU A 31 13.11 -8.73 2.91
CA LEU A 31 12.75 -10.14 2.71
C LEU A 31 12.64 -10.89 4.03
N ALA A 32 13.44 -10.50 5.04
CA ALA A 32 13.33 -11.07 6.38
C ALA A 32 12.04 -10.62 7.08
N PHE A 33 11.64 -9.35 6.96
CA PHE A 33 10.36 -8.86 7.49
C PHE A 33 9.15 -9.57 6.86
N ASN A 34 9.23 -9.91 5.56
CA ASN A 34 8.25 -10.73 4.85
C ASN A 34 8.35 -12.25 5.15
N ASN A 35 9.30 -12.69 5.99
CA ASN A 35 9.58 -14.11 6.27
C ASN A 35 9.87 -14.96 5.01
N TYR A 36 10.34 -14.32 3.93
CA TYR A 36 10.47 -14.92 2.59
C TYR A 36 11.57 -15.97 2.52
N TYR A 37 12.64 -15.83 3.34
CA TYR A 37 13.72 -16.82 3.37
C TYR A 37 13.24 -18.17 3.93
N GLN A 38 12.35 -18.13 4.93
CA GLN A 38 11.82 -19.30 5.63
C GLN A 38 10.58 -19.86 4.92
N HIS A 39 9.75 -18.99 4.35
CA HIS A 39 8.55 -19.34 3.60
C HIS A 39 8.58 -18.68 2.21
N PRO A 40 9.34 -19.25 1.27
CA PRO A 40 9.42 -18.75 -0.09
C PRO A 40 8.06 -18.79 -0.81
N GLN A 41 7.79 -17.80 -1.65
CA GLN A 41 6.50 -17.56 -2.33
C GLN A 41 6.61 -17.64 -3.86
N GLN A 42 7.60 -18.38 -4.37
CA GLN A 42 7.88 -18.45 -5.81
C GLN A 42 6.71 -18.98 -6.64
N GLU A 43 5.86 -19.85 -6.07
CA GLU A 43 4.68 -20.39 -6.77
C GLU A 43 3.64 -19.31 -7.04
N ALA A 44 3.33 -18.48 -6.04
CA ALA A 44 2.40 -17.36 -6.21
C ALA A 44 2.89 -16.42 -7.32
N ILE A 45 4.17 -16.04 -7.29
CA ILE A 45 4.80 -15.17 -8.29
C ILE A 45 4.74 -15.82 -9.69
N ALA A 46 5.02 -17.12 -9.81
CA ALA A 46 5.00 -17.80 -11.10
C ALA A 46 3.61 -17.90 -11.74
N HIS A 47 2.56 -17.98 -10.91
CA HIS A 47 1.17 -18.01 -11.36
C HIS A 47 0.59 -16.63 -11.73
N LEU A 48 1.38 -15.54 -11.63
CA LEU A 48 0.93 -14.19 -11.98
C LEU A 48 0.85 -13.95 -13.51
N GLY A 49 1.49 -14.82 -14.31
CA GLY A 49 1.52 -14.70 -15.78
C GLY A 49 2.62 -13.79 -16.34
N ILE A 50 3.48 -13.26 -15.48
CA ILE A 50 4.68 -12.50 -15.89
C ILE A 50 5.73 -13.41 -16.53
N LYS A 51 6.57 -12.83 -17.41
CA LYS A 51 7.69 -13.56 -18.06
C LYS A 51 9.07 -13.06 -17.64
N LYS A 52 9.11 -11.97 -16.87
CA LYS A 52 10.36 -11.43 -16.35
C LYS A 52 10.18 -10.92 -14.92
N LEU A 53 11.18 -11.15 -14.08
CA LEU A 53 11.15 -10.84 -12.65
C LEU A 53 12.46 -10.14 -12.24
N ARG A 54 12.35 -8.94 -11.68
CA ARG A 54 13.44 -8.32 -10.90
C ARG A 54 13.55 -9.05 -9.58
N PHE A 55 14.63 -9.81 -9.41
CA PHE A 55 14.85 -10.68 -8.25
C PHE A 55 16.19 -10.39 -7.56
N PRO A 56 16.22 -10.34 -6.22
CA PRO A 56 17.43 -10.08 -5.44
C PRO A 56 18.43 -11.23 -5.48
N VAL A 57 19.69 -10.90 -5.76
CA VAL A 57 20.89 -11.71 -5.53
C VAL A 57 21.86 -10.84 -4.73
N LEU A 58 21.47 -10.48 -3.51
CA LEU A 58 22.03 -9.35 -2.77
C LEU A 58 23.39 -9.65 -2.12
N TRP A 59 24.32 -8.72 -2.29
CA TRP A 59 25.67 -8.83 -1.74
C TRP A 59 25.69 -8.85 -0.22
N GLU A 60 24.94 -7.93 0.40
CA GLU A 60 24.82 -7.78 1.86
C GLU A 60 24.30 -9.05 2.53
N LYS A 61 23.49 -9.83 1.81
CA LYS A 61 22.93 -11.08 2.33
C LYS A 61 23.92 -12.24 2.24
N HIS A 62 24.67 -12.32 1.15
CA HIS A 62 25.54 -13.46 0.87
C HIS A 62 26.91 -13.38 1.55
N GLU A 63 27.47 -12.17 1.69
CA GLU A 63 28.81 -11.95 2.25
C GLU A 63 28.76 -11.05 3.47
N LEU A 64 28.26 -11.55 4.60
CA LEU A 64 28.12 -10.77 5.84
C LEU A 64 29.46 -10.22 6.36
N THR A 65 30.53 -10.99 6.18
CA THR A 65 31.91 -10.63 6.52
C THR A 65 32.83 -10.83 5.32
N LYS A 66 33.97 -10.14 5.32
CA LYS A 66 34.94 -10.25 4.23
C LYS A 66 35.39 -11.71 4.06
N ASP A 67 35.45 -12.16 2.82
CA ASP A 67 35.85 -13.52 2.42
C ASP A 67 34.98 -14.66 2.99
N ALA A 68 33.76 -14.35 3.46
CA ALA A 68 32.81 -15.38 3.87
C ALA A 68 32.45 -16.30 2.70
N THR A 69 32.40 -17.61 2.96
CA THR A 69 31.89 -18.57 1.98
C THR A 69 30.40 -18.34 1.74
N ILE A 70 30.02 -18.04 0.50
CA ILE A 70 28.63 -17.81 0.14
C ILE A 70 27.86 -19.13 0.16
N ASN A 71 26.69 -19.14 0.82
CA ASN A 71 25.73 -20.22 0.73
C ASN A 71 24.68 -19.91 -0.34
N TRP A 72 24.86 -20.48 -1.54
CA TRP A 72 23.94 -20.28 -2.66
C TRP A 72 22.63 -21.07 -2.57
N LYS A 73 22.47 -21.99 -1.60
CA LYS A 73 21.36 -22.97 -1.60
C LYS A 73 19.98 -22.33 -1.77
N TRP A 74 19.71 -21.26 -1.03
CA TRP A 74 18.42 -20.57 -1.11
C TRP A 74 18.24 -19.89 -2.48
N THR A 75 19.23 -19.10 -2.89
CA THR A 75 19.23 -18.37 -4.16
C THR A 75 19.11 -19.29 -5.37
N SER A 76 19.89 -20.39 -5.41
CA SER A 76 19.80 -21.40 -6.47
C SER A 76 18.40 -21.99 -6.56
N SER A 77 17.81 -22.38 -5.43
CA SER A 77 16.44 -22.93 -5.39
C SER A 77 15.41 -21.96 -5.97
N GLN A 78 15.50 -20.67 -5.65
CA GLN A 78 14.60 -19.65 -6.19
C GLN A 78 14.80 -19.42 -7.68
N LEU A 79 16.05 -19.19 -8.11
CA LEU A 79 16.39 -18.89 -9.50
C LEU A 79 16.08 -20.07 -10.43
N GLU A 80 16.40 -21.30 -10.01
CA GLU A 80 16.07 -22.51 -10.76
C GLU A 80 14.55 -22.69 -10.90
N TYR A 81 13.80 -22.41 -9.84
CA TYR A 81 12.33 -22.48 -9.90
C TYR A 81 11.76 -21.51 -10.93
N PHE A 82 12.18 -20.24 -10.92
CA PHE A 82 11.71 -19.25 -11.87
C PHE A 82 12.11 -19.60 -13.31
N ASN A 83 13.36 -20.02 -13.52
CA ASN A 83 13.85 -20.45 -14.83
C ASN A 83 13.06 -21.65 -15.37
N ASN A 84 12.81 -22.67 -14.54
CA ASN A 84 12.02 -23.85 -14.91
C ASN A 84 10.54 -23.52 -15.23
N ASN A 85 10.03 -22.41 -14.70
CA ASN A 85 8.69 -21.89 -15.00
C ASN A 85 8.68 -20.84 -16.12
N GLY A 86 9.80 -20.66 -16.83
CA GLY A 86 9.90 -19.76 -17.98
C GLY A 86 9.82 -18.28 -17.61
N ILE A 87 10.31 -17.93 -16.41
CA ILE A 87 10.44 -16.55 -15.94
C ILE A 87 11.92 -16.18 -16.01
N ASP A 88 12.23 -15.23 -16.88
CA ASP A 88 13.56 -14.64 -17.00
C ASP A 88 13.86 -13.72 -15.82
N VAL A 89 15.04 -13.82 -15.23
CA VAL A 89 15.39 -13.06 -14.02
C VAL A 89 16.31 -11.89 -14.38
N ILE A 90 15.96 -10.72 -13.84
CA ILE A 90 16.83 -9.55 -13.75
C ILE A 90 17.46 -9.58 -12.36
N ALA A 91 18.74 -9.96 -12.28
CA ALA A 91 19.44 -10.11 -11.01
C ALA A 91 19.88 -8.76 -10.44
N GLY A 92 19.32 -8.39 -9.28
CA GLY A 92 19.70 -7.22 -8.51
C GLY A 92 20.80 -7.54 -7.50
N LEU A 93 21.95 -6.85 -7.55
CA LEU A 93 23.08 -7.17 -6.66
C LEU A 93 23.12 -6.31 -5.38
N ILE A 94 22.64 -5.07 -5.47
CA ILE A 94 22.42 -4.16 -4.34
C ILE A 94 21.11 -3.39 -4.58
N HIS A 95 20.28 -3.27 -3.55
CA HIS A 95 19.03 -2.50 -3.57
C HIS A 95 19.00 -1.52 -2.39
N HIS A 96 19.32 -0.23 -2.64
CA HIS A 96 19.46 0.83 -1.63
C HIS A 96 20.44 0.58 -0.47
N GLY A 97 21.19 -0.52 -0.50
CA GLY A 97 22.15 -0.86 0.54
C GLY A 97 23.49 -0.14 0.38
N SER A 98 24.26 -0.09 1.47
CA SER A 98 25.61 0.45 1.48
C SER A 98 26.68 -0.62 1.24
N GLY A 99 26.32 -1.83 0.80
CA GLY A 99 27.21 -2.99 0.80
C GLY A 99 27.39 -3.62 2.19
N PRO A 100 28.12 -4.77 2.28
CA PRO A 100 28.33 -5.50 3.52
C PRO A 100 29.13 -4.74 4.58
N SER A 101 29.20 -5.32 5.79
CA SER A 101 29.79 -4.70 6.99
C SER A 101 31.25 -4.25 6.85
N PHE A 102 32.01 -4.83 5.92
CA PHE A 102 33.43 -4.56 5.70
C PHE A 102 33.73 -3.48 4.65
N THR A 103 32.71 -2.88 4.04
CA THR A 103 32.86 -1.76 3.09
C THR A 103 31.71 -0.76 3.27
N ASN A 104 31.70 0.31 2.46
CA ASN A 104 30.58 1.24 2.38
C ASN A 104 30.67 2.13 1.12
N LEU A 105 29.64 2.94 0.87
CA LEU A 105 29.58 3.81 -0.31
C LEU A 105 30.73 4.83 -0.44
N LEU A 106 31.43 5.19 0.66
CA LEU A 106 32.58 6.10 0.64
C LEU A 106 33.93 5.38 0.63
N ASP A 107 33.94 4.05 0.74
CA ASP A 107 35.14 3.23 0.64
C ASP A 107 35.61 3.15 -0.82
N PRO A 108 36.84 3.58 -1.15
CA PRO A 108 37.35 3.52 -2.51
C PRO A 108 37.48 2.10 -3.07
N SER A 109 37.42 1.05 -2.23
CA SER A 109 37.44 -0.35 -2.67
C SER A 109 36.05 -0.93 -2.96
N PHE A 110 34.97 -0.19 -2.65
CA PHE A 110 33.60 -0.62 -2.92
C PHE A 110 33.38 -1.06 -4.37
N PRO A 111 33.84 -0.32 -5.41
CA PRO A 111 33.62 -0.71 -6.80
C PRO A 111 34.21 -2.08 -7.16
N GLU A 112 35.46 -2.33 -6.77
CA GLU A 112 36.16 -3.58 -7.05
C GLU A 112 35.59 -4.75 -6.25
N LEU A 113 35.19 -4.51 -5.00
CA LEU A 113 34.58 -5.53 -4.15
C LEU A 113 33.21 -5.96 -4.70
N LEU A 114 32.37 -5.00 -5.13
CA LEU A 114 31.11 -5.31 -5.79
C LEU A 114 31.34 -6.09 -7.10
N ALA A 115 32.34 -5.71 -7.89
CA ALA A 115 32.68 -6.43 -9.13
C ALA A 115 33.12 -7.88 -8.88
N GLN A 116 33.88 -8.13 -7.81
CA GLN A 116 34.25 -9.49 -7.38
C GLN A 116 33.02 -10.31 -6.99
N TYR A 117 32.08 -9.72 -6.25
CA TYR A 117 30.83 -10.39 -5.92
C TYR A 117 29.99 -10.66 -7.18
N ALA A 118 29.86 -9.69 -8.08
CA ALA A 118 29.17 -9.83 -9.36
C ALA A 118 29.75 -10.99 -10.21
N ARG A 119 31.08 -11.15 -10.20
CA ARG A 119 31.75 -12.29 -10.83
C ARG A 119 31.31 -13.62 -10.21
N LYS A 120 31.31 -13.73 -8.88
CA LYS A 120 30.88 -14.95 -8.17
C LYS A 120 29.44 -15.31 -8.54
N VAL A 121 28.55 -14.32 -8.65
CA VAL A 121 27.17 -14.53 -9.11
C VAL A 121 27.13 -15.06 -10.55
N ALA A 122 27.88 -14.45 -11.47
CA ALA A 122 27.92 -14.88 -12.87
C ALA A 122 28.54 -16.28 -13.05
N GLU A 123 29.59 -16.62 -12.29
CA GLU A 123 30.19 -17.96 -12.29
C GLU A 123 29.22 -19.02 -11.73
N GLN A 124 28.47 -18.67 -10.68
CA GLN A 124 27.47 -19.56 -10.08
C GLN A 124 26.23 -19.75 -10.96
N PHE A 125 25.80 -18.71 -11.67
CA PHE A 125 24.60 -18.69 -12.49
C PHE A 125 24.90 -18.17 -13.91
N PRO A 126 25.70 -18.90 -14.72
CA PRO A 126 26.20 -18.40 -16.00
C PRO A 126 25.11 -18.22 -17.07
N TRP A 127 23.92 -18.78 -16.83
CA TRP A 127 22.75 -18.65 -17.70
C TRP A 127 21.97 -17.34 -17.47
N LEU A 128 22.20 -16.63 -16.35
CA LEU A 128 21.58 -15.32 -16.12
C LEU A 128 22.11 -14.32 -17.15
N THR A 129 21.18 -13.59 -17.77
CA THR A 129 21.50 -12.62 -18.82
C THR A 129 21.22 -11.20 -18.39
N ASN A 130 20.20 -10.94 -17.58
CA ASN A 130 19.80 -9.58 -17.21
C ASN A 130 20.29 -9.21 -15.81
N TYR A 131 20.90 -8.03 -15.68
CA TYR A 131 21.46 -7.56 -14.41
C TYR A 131 21.12 -6.10 -14.12
N THR A 132 20.90 -5.81 -12.84
CA THR A 132 20.89 -4.47 -12.25
C THR A 132 21.90 -4.48 -11.09
N PRO A 133 23.19 -4.17 -11.32
CA PRO A 133 24.18 -4.23 -10.26
C PRO A 133 23.86 -3.34 -9.05
N VAL A 134 23.35 -2.13 -9.29
CA VAL A 134 22.95 -1.17 -8.24
C VAL A 134 21.61 -0.55 -8.61
N ASN A 135 20.62 -0.64 -7.71
CA ASN A 135 19.34 0.06 -7.84
C ASN A 135 19.45 1.52 -7.37
N GLU A 136 18.94 2.47 -8.16
CA GLU A 136 18.85 3.91 -7.83
C GLU A 136 20.12 4.48 -7.13
N PRO A 137 21.27 4.46 -7.80
CA PRO A 137 22.52 4.93 -7.23
C PRO A 137 22.49 6.41 -6.80
N LEU A 138 21.77 7.28 -7.51
CA LEU A 138 21.63 8.70 -7.16
C LEU A 138 20.75 8.90 -5.94
N THR A 139 19.56 8.28 -5.90
CA THR A 139 18.67 8.33 -4.73
C THR A 139 19.39 7.83 -3.48
N THR A 140 20.07 6.68 -3.59
CA THR A 140 20.83 6.07 -2.50
C THR A 140 21.97 6.99 -2.05
N ALA A 141 22.71 7.60 -2.98
CA ALA A 141 23.74 8.57 -2.63
C ALA A 141 23.18 9.82 -1.94
N ARG A 142 21.99 10.31 -2.31
CA ARG A 142 21.34 11.45 -1.64
C ARG A 142 21.01 11.11 -0.19
N PHE A 143 20.32 9.99 0.03
CA PHE A 143 19.95 9.58 1.40
C PHE A 143 21.16 9.28 2.29
N SER A 144 22.23 8.71 1.73
CA SER A 144 23.43 8.34 2.49
C SER A 144 24.44 9.47 2.68
N GLY A 145 24.57 10.36 1.70
CA GLY A 145 25.66 11.33 1.60
C GLY A 145 25.26 12.80 1.68
N LEU A 146 24.01 13.13 1.36
CA LEU A 146 23.51 14.51 1.38
C LEU A 146 22.55 14.75 2.56
N TYR A 147 21.65 13.79 2.82
CA TYR A 147 20.63 13.91 3.86
C TYR A 147 21.00 13.20 5.17
N GLY A 148 21.97 12.30 5.12
CA GLY A 148 22.45 11.56 6.28
C GLY A 148 21.43 10.61 6.90
N LEU A 149 20.39 10.20 6.16
CA LEU A 149 19.35 9.29 6.65
C LEU A 149 19.83 7.83 6.67
N TRP A 150 20.62 7.44 5.67
CA TRP A 150 21.16 6.08 5.52
C TRP A 150 22.67 6.07 5.73
N TYR A 151 23.23 4.89 6.00
CA TYR A 151 24.67 4.74 6.18
C TYR A 151 25.44 5.21 4.93
N PRO A 152 26.57 5.93 5.06
CA PRO A 152 27.32 6.25 6.29
C PRO A 152 26.93 7.55 6.99
N HIS A 153 25.74 8.09 6.74
CA HIS A 153 25.18 9.28 7.40
C HIS A 153 25.97 10.57 7.16
N ALA A 154 26.61 10.71 5.99
CA ALA A 154 27.23 11.96 5.61
C ALA A 154 26.17 12.98 5.14
N THR A 155 26.51 14.26 5.21
CA THR A 155 25.57 15.38 4.99
C THR A 155 26.22 16.49 4.15
N ASP A 156 27.08 16.10 3.21
CA ASP A 156 27.87 17.02 2.40
C ASP A 156 27.98 16.58 0.93
N ASP A 157 28.07 17.56 0.02
CA ASP A 157 28.12 17.33 -1.42
C ASP A 157 29.28 16.43 -1.87
N LYS A 158 30.45 16.53 -1.22
CA LYS A 158 31.61 15.70 -1.55
C LYS A 158 31.33 14.23 -1.24
N SER A 159 30.77 13.94 -0.08
CA SER A 159 30.41 12.56 0.30
C SER A 159 29.31 12.01 -0.59
N PHE A 160 28.27 12.80 -0.87
CA PHE A 160 27.23 12.46 -1.86
C PHE A 160 27.82 12.09 -3.23
N LEU A 161 28.66 12.94 -3.80
CA LEU A 161 29.24 12.71 -5.12
C LEU A 161 30.20 11.51 -5.14
N LYS A 162 30.96 11.29 -4.06
CA LYS A 162 31.80 10.09 -3.92
C LYS A 162 30.97 8.82 -3.90
N ALA A 163 29.90 8.79 -3.11
CA ALA A 163 28.99 7.66 -3.06
C ALA A 163 28.38 7.36 -4.44
N LEU A 164 27.96 8.38 -5.18
CA LEU A 164 27.49 8.23 -6.56
C LEU A 164 28.59 7.66 -7.47
N VAL A 165 29.77 8.27 -7.50
CA VAL A 165 30.88 7.84 -8.36
C VAL A 165 31.31 6.40 -8.06
N HIS A 166 31.41 6.02 -6.78
CA HIS A 166 31.77 4.65 -6.41
C HIS A 166 30.71 3.64 -6.84
N GLN A 167 29.42 3.93 -6.64
CA GLN A 167 28.34 3.07 -7.12
C GLN A 167 28.39 2.91 -8.64
N MET A 168 28.53 4.01 -9.39
CA MET A 168 28.59 3.97 -10.85
C MET A 168 29.83 3.23 -11.37
N LYS A 169 31.01 3.42 -10.75
CA LYS A 169 32.20 2.60 -11.03
C LYS A 169 31.91 1.13 -10.74
N GLY A 170 31.23 0.83 -9.64
CA GLY A 170 30.79 -0.52 -9.27
C GLY A 170 29.92 -1.17 -10.34
N VAL A 171 28.97 -0.43 -10.93
CA VAL A 171 28.15 -0.91 -12.07
C VAL A 171 29.04 -1.27 -13.26
N VAL A 172 29.93 -0.36 -13.68
CA VAL A 172 30.83 -0.56 -14.82
C VAL A 172 31.72 -1.80 -14.62
N LEU A 173 32.37 -1.89 -13.47
CA LEU A 173 33.29 -2.99 -13.14
C LEU A 173 32.55 -4.33 -12.99
N SER A 174 31.36 -4.32 -12.37
CA SER A 174 30.52 -5.52 -12.26
C SER A 174 30.15 -6.07 -13.63
N MET A 175 29.66 -5.21 -14.54
CA MET A 175 29.29 -5.66 -15.88
C MET A 175 30.50 -6.16 -16.69
N LYS A 176 31.69 -5.61 -16.47
CA LYS A 176 32.92 -6.15 -17.08
C LYS A 176 33.23 -7.56 -16.59
N GLU A 177 33.18 -7.80 -15.28
CA GLU A 177 33.42 -9.14 -14.74
C GLU A 177 32.33 -10.14 -15.13
N ILE A 178 31.05 -9.74 -15.08
CA ILE A 178 29.93 -10.57 -15.54
C ILE A 178 30.13 -10.96 -17.01
N ARG A 179 30.49 -10.02 -17.89
CA ARG A 179 30.68 -10.28 -19.33
C ARG A 179 31.90 -11.14 -19.67
N LYS A 180 32.87 -11.28 -18.76
CA LYS A 180 33.95 -12.28 -18.91
C LYS A 180 33.41 -13.71 -18.79
N VAL A 181 32.31 -13.90 -18.04
CA VAL A 181 31.65 -15.21 -17.85
C VAL A 181 30.53 -15.40 -18.86
N ASN A 182 29.64 -14.42 -18.99
CA ASN A 182 28.54 -14.41 -19.96
C ASN A 182 28.64 -13.16 -20.87
N PRO A 183 29.27 -13.26 -22.05
CA PRO A 183 29.41 -12.14 -22.98
C PRO A 183 28.10 -11.51 -23.46
N ASN A 184 26.97 -12.22 -23.33
CA ASN A 184 25.65 -11.74 -23.72
C ASN A 184 24.92 -10.97 -22.60
N ALA A 185 25.54 -10.81 -21.43
CA ALA A 185 24.90 -10.16 -20.29
C ALA A 185 24.51 -8.70 -20.58
N VAL A 186 23.24 -8.40 -20.34
CA VAL A 186 22.60 -7.10 -20.57
C VAL A 186 22.48 -6.31 -19.27
N LEU A 187 22.76 -5.01 -19.36
CA LEU A 187 22.59 -4.07 -18.26
C LEU A 187 21.20 -3.42 -18.33
N ILE A 188 20.42 -3.57 -17.28
CA ILE A 188 19.20 -2.80 -17.03
C ILE A 188 19.50 -1.90 -15.84
N GLN A 189 19.84 -0.64 -16.10
CA GLN A 189 20.19 0.30 -15.04
C GLN A 189 18.95 1.07 -14.59
N THR A 190 18.67 1.05 -13.29
CA THR A 190 17.52 1.74 -12.70
C THR A 190 17.92 3.04 -12.03
N GLU A 191 17.03 4.04 -12.09
CA GLU A 191 17.08 5.29 -11.32
C GLU A 191 15.68 5.87 -11.13
N ASP A 192 15.48 6.71 -10.11
CA ASP A 192 14.28 7.54 -9.97
C ASP A 192 14.16 8.55 -11.13
N LEU A 193 12.97 8.61 -11.74
CA LEU A 193 12.64 9.56 -12.79
C LEU A 193 11.89 10.75 -12.19
N SER A 194 12.64 11.69 -11.60
CA SER A 194 12.09 12.91 -11.02
C SER A 194 12.17 14.10 -11.97
N LYS A 195 11.44 15.19 -11.66
CA LYS A 195 11.61 16.52 -12.26
C LYS A 195 11.31 17.58 -11.20
N THR A 196 12.09 18.65 -11.20
CA THR A 196 11.89 19.79 -10.31
C THR A 196 11.41 20.99 -11.10
N TYR A 197 10.28 21.55 -10.70
CA TYR A 197 9.69 22.77 -11.20
C TYR A 197 9.87 23.88 -10.16
N SER A 198 9.63 25.14 -10.55
CA SER A 198 9.75 26.24 -9.61
C SER A 198 9.08 27.52 -10.07
N THR A 199 8.99 28.47 -9.15
CA THR A 199 8.80 29.89 -9.47
C THR A 199 10.00 30.46 -10.26
N PRO A 200 9.83 31.59 -10.98
CA PRO A 200 10.91 32.23 -11.73
C PRO A 200 12.17 32.54 -10.89
N LEU A 201 12.01 32.89 -9.61
CA LEU A 201 13.15 33.20 -8.72
C LEU A 201 14.06 31.99 -8.49
N LEU A 202 13.47 30.79 -8.39
CA LEU A 202 14.16 29.55 -8.03
C LEU A 202 14.49 28.70 -9.27
N GLN A 203 14.34 29.24 -10.48
CA GLN A 203 14.61 28.52 -11.73
C GLN A 203 16.03 27.96 -11.79
N TYR A 204 17.03 28.68 -11.27
CA TYR A 204 18.42 28.21 -11.24
C TYR A 204 18.59 26.92 -10.41
N GLN A 205 17.87 26.80 -9.29
CA GLN A 205 17.93 25.63 -8.42
C GLN A 205 17.19 24.46 -9.08
N ALA A 206 16.01 24.70 -9.63
CA ALA A 206 15.27 23.67 -10.37
C ALA A 206 16.07 23.15 -11.56
N GLN A 207 16.74 24.02 -12.31
CA GLN A 207 17.62 23.62 -13.42
C GLN A 207 18.80 22.78 -12.93
N PHE A 208 19.45 23.16 -11.83
CA PHE A 208 20.52 22.36 -11.23
C PHE A 208 20.05 20.94 -10.89
N GLU A 209 18.88 20.80 -10.24
CA GLU A 209 18.30 19.50 -9.91
C GLU A 209 17.92 18.69 -11.17
N ASN A 210 17.40 19.36 -12.19
CA ASN A 210 17.02 18.73 -13.46
C ASN A 210 18.21 18.27 -14.31
N GLU A 211 19.41 18.85 -14.13
CA GLU A 211 20.66 18.30 -14.65
C GLU A 211 21.16 17.15 -13.77
N ARG A 212 21.02 17.26 -12.44
CA ARG A 212 21.54 16.28 -11.48
C ARG A 212 20.86 14.92 -11.59
N ARG A 213 19.54 14.88 -11.85
CA ARG A 213 18.76 13.64 -12.02
C ARG A 213 19.29 12.71 -13.13
N TRP A 214 20.04 13.24 -14.08
CA TRP A 214 20.56 12.46 -15.22
C TRP A 214 21.92 11.81 -14.96
N LEU A 215 22.62 12.19 -13.89
CA LEU A 215 24.01 11.81 -13.64
C LEU A 215 24.30 10.30 -13.72
N PRO A 216 23.47 9.38 -13.19
CA PRO A 216 23.73 7.95 -13.31
C PRO A 216 23.87 7.49 -14.78
N TYR A 217 22.98 7.95 -15.65
CA TYR A 217 23.03 7.59 -17.06
C TYR A 217 24.13 8.35 -17.80
N ASP A 218 24.28 9.65 -17.54
CA ASP A 218 25.34 10.46 -18.15
C ASP A 218 26.73 9.91 -17.82
N LEU A 219 26.95 9.44 -16.59
CA LEU A 219 28.20 8.78 -16.20
C LEU A 219 28.38 7.47 -16.97
N LEU A 220 27.39 6.57 -17.01
CA LEU A 220 27.54 5.30 -17.73
C LEU A 220 27.77 5.47 -19.24
N LEU A 221 27.23 6.54 -19.82
CA LEU A 221 27.38 6.90 -21.23
C LEU A 221 28.64 7.73 -21.52
N GLY A 222 29.45 8.07 -20.50
CA GLY A 222 30.66 8.87 -20.66
C GLY A 222 30.39 10.34 -21.03
N GLN A 223 29.19 10.87 -20.73
CA GLN A 223 28.75 12.22 -21.13
C GLN A 223 29.16 13.31 -20.14
N VAL A 224 29.57 12.94 -18.91
CA VAL A 224 30.12 13.89 -17.93
C VAL A 224 31.56 14.26 -18.28
N THR A 225 31.70 15.13 -19.28
CA THR A 225 32.96 15.71 -19.77
C THR A 225 33.23 17.07 -19.14
N GLU A 226 34.38 17.70 -19.43
CA GLU A 226 34.70 19.06 -18.97
C GLU A 226 33.66 20.11 -19.40
N GLN A 227 32.89 19.83 -20.45
CA GLN A 227 31.82 20.68 -20.97
C GLN A 227 30.46 20.40 -20.33
N HIS A 228 30.33 19.35 -19.51
CA HIS A 228 29.08 19.00 -18.85
C HIS A 228 28.68 20.10 -17.84
N PRO A 229 27.40 20.51 -17.77
CA PRO A 229 26.95 21.60 -16.86
C PRO A 229 27.35 21.39 -15.39
N LEU A 230 27.39 20.13 -14.95
CA LEU A 230 27.75 19.77 -13.58
C LEU A 230 29.23 19.43 -13.38
N TRP A 231 30.10 19.49 -14.40
CA TRP A 231 31.53 19.18 -14.25
C TRP A 231 32.20 19.98 -13.12
N LYS A 232 31.96 21.29 -13.11
CA LYS A 232 32.49 22.19 -12.09
C LYS A 232 32.00 21.81 -10.69
N TYR A 233 30.75 21.38 -10.55
CA TYR A 233 30.20 20.92 -9.27
C TYR A 233 30.95 19.69 -8.73
N PHE A 234 31.34 18.75 -9.59
CA PHE A 234 32.20 17.62 -9.19
C PHE A 234 33.59 18.09 -8.72
N VAL A 235 34.27 18.90 -9.52
CA VAL A 235 35.66 19.33 -9.25
C VAL A 235 35.73 20.23 -8.01
N ASP A 236 34.81 21.20 -7.87
CA ASP A 236 34.74 22.08 -6.72
C ASP A 236 34.48 21.29 -5.41
N ASN A 237 33.77 20.15 -5.51
CA ASN A 237 33.54 19.21 -4.40
C ASN A 237 34.62 18.12 -4.29
N ARG A 238 35.82 18.36 -4.84
CA ARG A 238 37.01 17.52 -4.68
C ARG A 238 36.87 16.09 -5.24
N ILE A 239 36.00 15.90 -6.22
CA ILE A 239 36.06 14.73 -7.10
C ILE A 239 37.14 15.02 -8.12
N LYS A 240 38.15 14.14 -8.20
CA LYS A 240 39.27 14.40 -9.09
C LYS A 240 38.88 14.09 -10.54
N PRO A 241 39.34 14.88 -11.53
CA PRO A 241 39.01 14.65 -12.95
C PRO A 241 39.26 13.22 -13.44
N GLU A 242 40.34 12.57 -12.96
CA GLU A 242 40.64 11.17 -13.32
C GLU A 242 39.54 10.18 -12.92
N GLU A 243 38.76 10.50 -11.89
CA GLU A 243 37.62 9.67 -11.47
C GLU A 243 36.44 9.77 -12.44
N LEU A 244 36.33 10.89 -13.16
CA LEU A 244 35.31 11.13 -14.18
C LEU A 244 35.78 10.63 -15.55
N TYR A 245 37.07 10.81 -15.88
CA TYR A 245 37.67 10.25 -17.10
C TYR A 245 37.54 8.73 -17.17
N PHE A 246 37.55 8.05 -16.03
CA PHE A 246 37.23 6.62 -15.95
C PHE A 246 35.97 6.25 -16.74
N PHE A 247 34.90 7.05 -16.67
CA PHE A 247 33.65 6.73 -17.36
C PHE A 247 33.71 6.93 -18.87
N GLN A 248 34.53 7.88 -19.34
CA GLN A 248 34.78 8.09 -20.77
C GLN A 248 35.61 6.94 -21.36
N ASP A 249 36.58 6.44 -20.60
CA ASP A 249 37.42 5.30 -20.98
C ASP A 249 36.69 3.96 -20.88
N ASN A 250 35.57 3.91 -20.11
CA ASN A 250 34.89 2.68 -19.72
C ASN A 250 33.37 2.79 -19.86
N ILE A 251 32.91 3.28 -21.01
CA ILE A 251 31.48 3.39 -21.34
C ILE A 251 30.79 2.03 -21.09
N CYS A 252 29.74 2.06 -20.27
CA CYS A 252 28.94 0.89 -19.95
C CYS A 252 27.47 1.20 -20.23
N GLU A 253 27.15 1.26 -21.52
CA GLU A 253 25.82 1.58 -21.99
C GLU A 253 24.75 0.61 -21.44
N PRO A 254 23.70 1.12 -20.76
CA PRO A 254 22.53 0.33 -20.42
C PRO A 254 21.79 -0.10 -21.68
N HIS A 255 21.42 -1.38 -21.73
CA HIS A 255 20.59 -1.91 -22.81
C HIS A 255 19.14 -1.46 -22.67
N VAL A 256 18.70 -1.25 -21.42
CA VAL A 256 17.41 -0.63 -21.07
C VAL A 256 17.65 0.37 -19.94
N LEU A 257 17.10 1.57 -20.09
CA LEU A 257 16.98 2.56 -19.01
C LEU A 257 15.75 2.22 -18.18
N GLY A 258 15.95 1.75 -16.96
CA GLY A 258 14.88 1.48 -16.01
C GLY A 258 14.56 2.74 -15.20
N PHE A 259 13.30 3.14 -15.17
CA PHE A 259 12.85 4.30 -14.43
C PHE A 259 11.90 3.88 -13.31
N ASN A 260 12.23 4.27 -12.09
CA ASN A 260 11.32 4.19 -10.96
C ASN A 260 10.54 5.50 -10.91
N TYR A 261 9.21 5.43 -10.87
CA TYR A 261 8.37 6.63 -10.90
C TYR A 261 7.20 6.50 -9.94
N TYR A 262 7.08 7.48 -9.06
CA TYR A 262 6.06 7.57 -8.04
C TYR A 262 5.23 8.83 -8.24
N VAL A 263 4.00 8.85 -7.69
CA VAL A 263 3.10 10.03 -7.74
C VAL A 263 3.80 11.30 -7.24
N THR A 264 4.78 11.15 -6.35
CA THR A 264 5.53 12.23 -5.70
C THR A 264 6.96 12.40 -6.23
N SER A 265 7.35 11.75 -7.33
CA SER A 265 8.69 11.88 -7.93
C SER A 265 8.96 13.30 -8.46
N GLU A 266 7.92 14.07 -8.79
CA GLU A 266 8.08 15.45 -9.25
C GLU A 266 7.94 16.45 -8.09
N ARG A 267 8.81 17.47 -8.06
CA ARG A 267 8.93 18.48 -6.99
C ARG A 267 8.66 19.89 -7.49
N TYR A 268 8.23 20.80 -6.62
CA TYR A 268 8.02 22.22 -6.91
C TYR A 268 8.67 23.08 -5.83
N LEU A 269 9.50 24.05 -6.25
CA LEU A 269 10.18 24.99 -5.35
C LEU A 269 9.51 26.37 -5.39
N ASP A 270 9.14 26.91 -4.24
CA ASP A 270 8.45 28.21 -4.12
C ASP A 270 8.96 29.05 -2.95
N GLU A 271 9.36 30.29 -3.19
CA GLU A 271 9.81 31.23 -2.17
C GLU A 271 8.68 31.71 -1.25
N ARG A 272 7.41 31.54 -1.66
CA ARG A 272 6.21 31.93 -0.89
C ARG A 272 5.87 30.87 0.15
N MET A 273 6.81 30.63 1.06
CA MET A 273 6.76 29.56 2.07
C MET A 273 5.49 29.58 2.92
N HIS A 274 4.91 30.75 3.19
CA HIS A 274 3.67 30.91 3.96
C HIS A 274 2.44 30.21 3.33
N LEU A 275 2.51 29.84 2.06
CA LEU A 275 1.47 29.07 1.37
C LEU A 275 1.52 27.57 1.67
N TYR A 276 2.60 27.10 2.32
CA TYR A 276 2.89 25.68 2.48
C TYR A 276 3.17 25.32 3.95
N PRO A 277 2.93 24.07 4.35
CA PRO A 277 3.22 23.61 5.71
C PRO A 277 4.69 23.79 6.09
N ALA A 278 4.96 24.12 7.36
CA ALA A 278 6.31 24.41 7.85
C ALA A 278 7.33 23.27 7.66
N HIS A 279 6.88 22.01 7.60
CA HIS A 279 7.78 20.87 7.38
C HIS A 279 8.33 20.80 5.95
N THR A 280 7.76 21.56 5.01
CA THR A 280 8.23 21.64 3.61
C THR A 280 9.30 22.72 3.41
N HIS A 281 9.57 23.51 4.45
CA HIS A 281 10.43 24.68 4.37
C HIS A 281 11.91 24.29 4.44
N GLY A 282 12.71 24.79 3.50
CA GLY A 282 14.14 24.52 3.39
C GLY A 282 14.93 25.72 2.87
N SER A 283 16.21 25.49 2.56
CA SER A 283 17.13 26.49 2.00
C SER A 283 18.28 25.81 1.27
N ASN A 284 18.79 26.46 0.23
CA ASN A 284 20.05 26.10 -0.44
C ASN A 284 21.22 27.03 -0.07
N ASN A 285 21.10 27.77 1.04
CA ASN A 285 22.03 28.84 1.48
C ASN A 285 22.06 30.10 0.60
N ILE A 286 21.25 30.16 -0.47
CA ILE A 286 21.07 31.35 -1.30
C ILE A 286 19.66 31.91 -1.08
N HIS A 287 18.64 31.06 -1.21
CA HIS A 287 17.25 31.37 -0.94
C HIS A 287 16.64 30.33 0.00
N SER A 288 15.71 30.79 0.83
CA SER A 288 14.78 29.92 1.55
C SER A 288 13.52 29.72 0.71
N TYR A 289 13.00 28.50 0.69
CA TYR A 289 11.85 28.12 -0.13
C TYR A 289 11.14 26.91 0.46
N ALA A 290 9.89 26.69 0.04
CA ALA A 290 9.19 25.43 0.25
C ALA A 290 9.56 24.45 -0.87
N ASP A 291 9.88 23.22 -0.50
CA ASP A 291 10.03 22.08 -1.41
C ASP A 291 8.82 21.16 -1.20
N VAL A 292 7.92 21.11 -2.19
CA VAL A 292 6.68 20.34 -2.13
C VAL A 292 6.56 19.39 -3.32
N GLU A 293 5.71 18.38 -3.21
CA GLU A 293 5.40 17.51 -4.33
C GLU A 293 4.66 18.32 -5.41
N ALA A 294 5.12 18.28 -6.66
CA ALA A 294 4.53 19.03 -7.77
C ALA A 294 3.05 18.67 -7.98
N VAL A 295 2.67 17.41 -7.71
CA VAL A 295 1.28 16.94 -7.76
C VAL A 295 0.33 17.70 -6.81
N ARG A 296 0.87 18.37 -5.78
CA ARG A 296 0.13 19.16 -4.79
C ARG A 296 0.04 20.65 -5.14
N VAL A 297 0.55 21.06 -6.30
CA VAL A 297 0.55 22.45 -6.77
C VAL A 297 -0.16 22.54 -8.12
N GLU A 298 -0.98 23.57 -8.30
CA GLU A 298 -1.57 23.86 -9.60
C GLU A 298 -0.52 24.54 -10.47
N LEU A 299 -0.16 23.90 -11.58
CA LEU A 299 0.89 24.34 -12.50
C LEU A 299 0.29 24.56 -13.88
N GLU A 300 0.70 25.66 -14.53
CA GLU A 300 0.30 25.94 -15.92
C GLU A 300 0.99 25.01 -16.92
N GLU A 301 2.20 24.56 -16.59
CA GLU A 301 2.98 23.65 -17.42
C GLU A 301 2.54 22.19 -17.23
N PRO A 302 2.59 21.37 -18.30
CA PRO A 302 2.30 19.94 -18.18
C PRO A 302 3.26 19.23 -17.22
N ILE A 303 2.71 18.43 -16.32
CA ILE A 303 3.46 17.54 -15.42
C ILE A 303 3.07 16.08 -15.62
N GLY A 304 3.84 15.17 -15.05
CA GLY A 304 3.49 13.75 -15.00
C GLY A 304 4.38 12.86 -15.87
N LEU A 305 4.19 11.55 -15.69
CA LEU A 305 4.97 10.48 -16.32
C LEU A 305 5.17 10.64 -17.83
N GLU A 306 4.14 11.05 -18.57
CA GLU A 306 4.24 11.25 -20.03
C GLU A 306 5.31 12.30 -20.40
N VAL A 307 5.40 13.39 -19.63
CA VAL A 307 6.34 14.48 -19.87
C VAL A 307 7.76 13.97 -19.65
N VAL A 308 8.03 13.38 -18.48
CA VAL A 308 9.38 12.93 -18.10
C VAL A 308 9.87 11.75 -18.94
N LEU A 309 8.97 10.88 -19.44
CA LEU A 309 9.35 9.83 -20.39
C LEU A 309 9.74 10.38 -21.75
N ASN A 310 9.03 11.39 -22.25
CA ASN A 310 9.40 12.03 -23.51
C ASN A 310 10.73 12.77 -23.37
N GLU A 311 11.00 13.45 -22.26
CA GLU A 311 12.30 14.06 -21.99
C GLU A 311 13.44 13.04 -21.97
N ALA A 312 13.25 11.91 -21.28
CA ALA A 312 14.22 10.81 -21.25
C ALA A 312 14.46 10.23 -22.66
N TRP A 313 13.40 10.03 -23.44
CA TRP A 313 13.51 9.56 -24.82
C TRP A 313 14.21 10.56 -25.74
N GLU A 314 13.89 11.85 -25.63
CA GLU A 314 14.52 12.92 -26.39
C GLU A 314 16.02 13.00 -26.11
N ARG A 315 16.41 12.86 -24.83
CA ARG A 315 17.80 12.90 -24.40
C ARG A 315 18.61 11.69 -24.86
N TYR A 316 18.10 10.46 -24.65
CA TYR A 316 18.92 9.25 -24.81
C TYR A 316 18.59 8.41 -26.04
N ARG A 317 17.35 8.43 -26.53
CA ARG A 317 16.85 7.56 -27.62
C ARG A 317 17.18 6.07 -27.39
N LYS A 318 17.07 5.61 -26.14
CA LYS A 318 17.33 4.23 -25.71
C LYS A 318 16.03 3.53 -25.30
N PRO A 319 15.97 2.19 -25.38
CA PRO A 319 14.91 1.40 -24.75
C PRO A 319 14.69 1.78 -23.29
N MET A 320 13.43 1.94 -22.87
CA MET A 320 13.08 2.31 -21.49
C MET A 320 12.10 1.32 -20.88
N ALA A 321 12.11 1.17 -19.56
CA ALA A 321 11.11 0.43 -18.82
C ALA A 321 10.76 1.19 -17.54
N ILE A 322 9.50 1.14 -17.11
CA ILE A 322 9.15 1.56 -15.75
C ILE A 322 9.43 0.39 -14.82
N THR A 323 10.47 0.52 -13.99
CA THR A 323 11.01 -0.59 -13.20
C THR A 323 10.39 -0.74 -11.82
N GLU A 324 9.65 0.26 -11.35
CA GLU A 324 8.84 0.22 -10.11
C GLU A 324 7.56 1.06 -10.28
N VAL A 325 6.42 0.46 -9.90
CA VAL A 325 5.10 1.12 -9.89
C VAL A 325 4.35 0.72 -8.63
N HIS A 326 4.43 1.55 -7.60
CA HIS A 326 3.69 1.37 -6.35
C HIS A 326 3.00 2.65 -5.92
N LEU A 327 1.91 2.50 -5.17
CA LEU A 327 1.29 3.60 -4.44
C LEU A 327 0.81 3.08 -3.09
N HIS A 328 1.30 3.69 -2.01
CA HIS A 328 0.81 3.42 -0.67
C HIS A 328 -0.59 3.99 -0.48
N CYS A 329 -1.62 3.18 -0.68
CA CYS A 329 -3.01 3.60 -0.53
C CYS A 329 -3.96 2.39 -0.44
N HIS A 330 -5.26 2.68 -0.39
CA HIS A 330 -6.32 1.69 -0.51
C HIS A 330 -6.36 1.05 -1.91
N ARG A 331 -7.06 -0.10 -2.01
CA ARG A 331 -7.04 -0.97 -3.20
C ARG A 331 -7.42 -0.28 -4.50
N GLU A 332 -8.45 0.56 -4.49
CA GLU A 332 -8.89 1.31 -5.67
C GLU A 332 -7.84 2.29 -6.18
N GLU A 333 -7.10 2.97 -5.30
CA GLU A 333 -6.06 3.92 -5.71
C GLU A 333 -4.81 3.19 -6.22
N GLN A 334 -4.47 2.04 -5.63
CA GLN A 334 -3.43 1.15 -6.17
C GLN A 334 -3.76 0.69 -7.60
N LEU A 335 -5.00 0.24 -7.83
CA LEU A 335 -5.49 -0.12 -9.17
C LEU A 335 -5.46 1.07 -10.13
N ARG A 336 -5.96 2.23 -9.71
CA ARG A 336 -5.97 3.47 -10.52
C ARG A 336 -4.55 3.88 -10.89
N TRP A 337 -3.59 3.76 -9.97
CA TRP A 337 -2.20 4.15 -10.19
C TRP A 337 -1.53 3.25 -11.20
N PHE A 338 -1.61 1.94 -11.00
CA PHE A 338 -1.03 0.98 -11.92
C PHE A 338 -1.69 1.09 -13.32
N SER A 339 -3.02 1.26 -13.37
CA SER A 339 -3.74 1.50 -14.63
C SER A 339 -3.31 2.79 -15.31
N TYR A 340 -3.13 3.89 -14.55
CA TYR A 340 -2.64 5.17 -15.07
C TYR A 340 -1.25 5.01 -15.70
N VAL A 341 -0.30 4.40 -14.99
CA VAL A 341 1.07 4.19 -15.50
C VAL A 341 1.05 3.28 -16.73
N TRP A 342 0.30 2.18 -16.69
CA TRP A 342 0.15 1.25 -17.81
C TRP A 342 -0.41 1.96 -19.06
N ASN A 343 -1.50 2.71 -18.92
CA ASN A 343 -2.12 3.42 -20.02
C ASN A 343 -1.21 4.52 -20.59
N THR A 344 -0.51 5.24 -19.71
CA THR A 344 0.48 6.26 -20.10
C THR A 344 1.62 5.64 -20.91
N CYS A 345 2.17 4.52 -20.45
CA CYS A 345 3.24 3.81 -21.16
C CYS A 345 2.79 3.30 -22.52
N ASN A 346 1.57 2.77 -22.64
CA ASN A 346 1.00 2.37 -23.93
C ASN A 346 0.81 3.56 -24.87
N LYS A 347 0.34 4.71 -24.35
CA LYS A 347 0.19 5.95 -25.13
C LYS A 347 1.54 6.45 -25.65
N VAL A 348 2.54 6.54 -24.78
CA VAL A 348 3.91 6.99 -25.11
C VAL A 348 4.58 6.02 -26.10
N LYS A 349 4.36 4.70 -25.95
CA LYS A 349 4.83 3.71 -26.91
C LYS A 349 4.19 3.89 -28.29
N ALA A 350 2.89 4.16 -28.32
CA ALA A 350 2.16 4.39 -29.57
C ALA A 350 2.64 5.65 -30.32
N SER A 351 3.26 6.62 -29.64
CA SER A 351 3.91 7.79 -30.27
C SER A 351 5.35 7.52 -30.75
N GLY A 352 5.82 6.27 -30.70
CA GLY A 352 7.13 5.85 -31.24
C GLY A 352 8.28 5.80 -30.24
N VAL A 353 8.00 5.93 -28.93
CA VAL A 353 8.98 5.74 -27.87
C VAL A 353 9.15 4.25 -27.57
N ASP A 354 10.40 3.78 -27.39
CA ASP A 354 10.65 2.35 -27.15
C ASP A 354 10.46 1.95 -25.67
N ILE A 355 9.20 1.83 -25.24
CA ILE A 355 8.85 1.32 -23.92
C ILE A 355 8.79 -0.21 -23.93
N LYS A 356 9.70 -0.84 -23.19
CA LYS A 356 9.83 -2.30 -23.06
C LYS A 356 8.86 -2.87 -22.05
N ALA A 357 8.73 -2.26 -20.87
CA ALA A 357 7.94 -2.85 -19.80
C ALA A 357 7.40 -1.87 -18.75
N VAL A 358 6.42 -2.34 -17.99
CA VAL A 358 5.94 -1.76 -16.73
C VAL A 358 6.04 -2.83 -15.64
N THR A 359 6.71 -2.53 -14.54
CA THR A 359 6.96 -3.49 -13.46
C THR A 359 5.95 -3.33 -12.33
N ALA A 360 5.26 -4.41 -11.97
CA ALA A 360 4.47 -4.48 -10.75
C ALA A 360 5.40 -4.66 -9.53
N TRP A 361 5.64 -3.56 -8.83
CA TRP A 361 6.42 -3.50 -7.61
C TRP A 361 5.59 -2.86 -6.48
N ALA A 362 5.66 -3.30 -5.23
CA ALA A 362 6.30 -4.53 -4.80
C ALA A 362 5.33 -5.72 -4.94
N LEU A 363 5.81 -6.87 -5.40
CA LEU A 363 4.99 -8.08 -5.48
C LEU A 363 4.48 -8.53 -4.10
N LEU A 364 5.33 -8.49 -3.07
CA LEU A 364 5.01 -8.98 -1.72
C LEU A 364 4.71 -7.85 -0.72
N GLY A 365 4.55 -6.63 -1.21
CA GLY A 365 4.46 -5.43 -0.37
C GLY A 365 5.81 -5.00 0.20
N SER A 366 5.79 -3.99 1.06
CA SER A 366 6.97 -3.34 1.62
C SER A 366 6.75 -2.95 3.09
N TYR A 367 7.82 -2.69 3.84
CA TYR A 367 7.75 -2.29 5.25
C TYR A 367 8.53 -1.00 5.52
N GLY A 368 7.90 -0.01 6.16
CA GLY A 368 8.59 1.13 6.75
C GLY A 368 9.09 2.21 5.79
N TRP A 369 8.62 2.19 4.53
CA TRP A 369 8.94 3.24 3.57
C TRP A 369 8.28 4.58 3.90
N ASP A 370 7.15 4.57 4.62
CA ASP A 370 6.55 5.74 5.29
C ASP A 370 7.53 6.46 6.23
N LYS A 371 8.61 5.79 6.64
CA LYS A 371 9.70 6.31 7.47
C LYS A 371 11.07 6.17 6.82
N LEU A 372 11.11 6.06 5.49
CA LEU A 372 12.34 5.96 4.69
C LEU A 372 13.30 4.85 5.18
N LEU A 373 12.76 3.74 5.70
CA LEU A 373 13.55 2.61 6.21
C LEU A 373 14.57 2.99 7.30
N THR A 374 14.27 4.01 8.10
CA THR A 374 15.16 4.48 9.18
C THR A 374 15.00 3.73 10.49
N GLU A 375 13.97 2.90 10.62
CA GLU A 375 13.67 2.07 11.79
C GLU A 375 13.24 0.64 11.40
N PRO A 376 13.46 -0.37 12.26
CA PRO A 376 13.03 -1.73 11.97
C PRO A 376 11.51 -1.90 12.10
N ASN A 377 10.94 -2.87 11.37
CA ASN A 377 9.52 -3.25 11.48
C ASN A 377 8.52 -2.09 11.31
N GLY A 378 8.73 -1.24 10.31
CA GLY A 378 7.80 -0.15 10.00
C GLY A 378 6.44 -0.63 9.47
N SER A 379 5.58 0.32 9.10
CA SER A 379 4.22 0.04 8.60
C SER A 379 4.28 -0.87 7.37
N TYR A 380 3.48 -1.95 7.34
CA TYR A 380 3.38 -2.81 6.17
C TYR A 380 2.44 -2.21 5.13
N GLU A 381 2.92 -2.15 3.90
CA GLU A 381 2.21 -1.67 2.73
C GLU A 381 1.94 -2.86 1.79
N PRO A 382 0.67 -3.26 1.61
CA PRO A 382 0.38 -4.42 0.78
C PRO A 382 0.69 -4.18 -0.71
N GLY A 383 1.32 -5.16 -1.34
CA GLY A 383 1.69 -5.14 -2.75
C GLY A 383 0.66 -5.80 -3.65
N VAL A 384 1.15 -6.45 -4.72
CA VAL A 384 0.34 -7.35 -5.55
C VAL A 384 -0.26 -8.45 -4.68
N TYR A 385 0.51 -8.99 -3.74
CA TYR A 385 0.04 -9.88 -2.69
C TYR A 385 0.09 -9.17 -1.33
N ASP A 386 -0.86 -9.52 -0.46
CA ASP A 386 -0.91 -9.11 0.93
C ASP A 386 -0.36 -10.23 1.82
N MET A 387 0.70 -9.93 2.58
CA MET A 387 1.46 -10.90 3.36
C MET A 387 1.08 -10.95 4.85
N ARG A 388 0.11 -10.14 5.30
CA ARG A 388 -0.25 -10.05 6.74
C ARG A 388 -0.73 -11.35 7.38
N SER A 389 -1.13 -12.33 6.57
CA SER A 389 -1.52 -13.67 7.02
C SER A 389 -0.34 -14.65 7.17
N GLY A 390 0.87 -14.24 6.80
CA GLY A 390 2.06 -15.11 6.69
C GLY A 390 2.13 -15.91 5.39
N ARG A 391 1.08 -15.84 4.55
CA ARG A 391 1.04 -16.38 3.18
C ARG A 391 0.50 -15.32 2.20
N PRO A 392 0.84 -15.42 0.91
CA PRO A 392 0.35 -14.49 -0.10
C PRO A 392 -1.15 -14.61 -0.24
N ARG A 393 -1.85 -13.51 0.01
CA ARG A 393 -3.26 -13.33 -0.34
C ARG A 393 -3.33 -12.47 -1.59
N GLU A 394 -4.08 -12.91 -2.60
CA GLU A 394 -4.26 -12.14 -3.82
C GLU A 394 -4.97 -10.81 -3.50
N THR A 395 -4.50 -9.73 -4.10
CA THR A 395 -5.19 -8.44 -4.05
C THR A 395 -5.85 -8.17 -5.40
N ALA A 396 -6.62 -7.10 -5.49
CA ALA A 396 -7.17 -6.66 -6.76
C ALA A 396 -6.09 -6.41 -7.83
N LEU A 397 -4.86 -6.02 -7.45
CA LEU A 397 -3.74 -5.89 -8.37
C LEU A 397 -3.31 -7.25 -8.96
N THR A 398 -3.36 -8.35 -8.20
CA THR A 398 -3.10 -9.70 -8.73
C THR A 398 -4.04 -10.01 -9.89
N HIS A 399 -5.34 -9.77 -9.69
CA HIS A 399 -6.35 -10.02 -10.72
C HIS A 399 -6.16 -9.09 -11.91
N PHE A 400 -5.87 -7.81 -11.67
CA PHE A 400 -5.58 -6.83 -12.71
C PHE A 400 -4.40 -7.26 -13.59
N ILE A 401 -3.28 -7.65 -12.97
CA ILE A 401 -2.08 -8.10 -13.68
C ILE A 401 -2.34 -9.39 -14.46
N LYS A 402 -2.96 -10.41 -13.85
CA LYS A 402 -3.33 -11.67 -14.54
C LYS A 402 -4.21 -11.41 -15.77
N ASN A 403 -5.12 -10.45 -15.70
CA ASN A 403 -5.98 -10.08 -16.83
C ASN A 403 -5.19 -9.44 -17.96
N ILE A 404 -4.30 -8.49 -17.66
CA ILE A 404 -3.46 -7.83 -18.67
C ILE A 404 -2.50 -8.83 -19.32
N THR A 405 -1.82 -9.66 -18.53
CA THR A 405 -0.88 -10.66 -19.05
C THR A 405 -1.58 -11.78 -19.83
N GLY A 406 -2.83 -12.10 -19.47
CA GLY A 406 -3.70 -13.02 -20.20
C GLY A 406 -4.38 -12.44 -21.45
N ALA A 407 -4.09 -11.17 -21.81
CA ALA A 407 -4.72 -10.45 -22.93
C ALA A 407 -6.26 -10.33 -22.83
N ASN A 408 -6.79 -10.31 -21.62
CA ASN A 408 -8.21 -10.04 -21.36
C ASN A 408 -8.45 -8.52 -21.22
N ASP A 409 -9.61 -8.04 -21.67
CA ASP A 409 -10.02 -6.65 -21.49
C ASP A 409 -10.22 -6.35 -20.00
N CYS A 410 -9.39 -5.47 -19.43
CA CYS A 410 -9.45 -5.13 -18.02
C CYS A 410 -10.33 -3.91 -17.78
N LYS A 411 -11.65 -4.11 -17.77
CA LYS A 411 -12.63 -3.06 -17.44
C LYS A 411 -13.06 -3.18 -15.99
N HIS A 412 -12.22 -2.73 -15.06
CA HIS A 412 -12.64 -2.56 -13.66
C HIS A 412 -13.37 -1.21 -13.50
N HIS A 413 -14.55 -1.19 -12.89
CA HIS A 413 -15.33 0.05 -12.69
C HIS A 413 -14.58 1.08 -11.82
N LEU A 414 -13.73 0.62 -10.88
CA LEU A 414 -12.92 1.50 -10.03
C LEU A 414 -11.84 2.29 -10.78
N ILE A 415 -11.30 1.77 -11.90
CA ILE A 415 -10.26 2.47 -12.68
C ILE A 415 -10.83 3.49 -13.68
N GLN A 416 -12.17 3.57 -13.78
CA GLN A 416 -12.85 4.60 -14.60
C GLN A 416 -12.97 5.95 -13.88
N VAL A 417 -12.66 5.97 -12.58
CA VAL A 417 -12.59 7.18 -11.77
C VAL A 417 -11.13 7.63 -11.70
N GLU A 418 -10.90 8.92 -11.87
CA GLU A 418 -9.58 9.56 -11.71
C GLU A 418 -8.98 9.26 -10.34
N GLY A 419 -7.67 8.96 -10.28
CA GLY A 419 -6.94 8.81 -9.01
C GLY A 419 -6.85 10.13 -8.24
N TRP A 420 -6.53 10.09 -6.94
CA TRP A 420 -6.49 11.32 -6.14
C TRP A 420 -5.50 12.37 -6.70
N TRP A 421 -4.42 11.94 -7.36
CA TRP A 421 -3.43 12.81 -8.01
C TRP A 421 -3.95 13.52 -9.27
N GLN A 422 -5.14 13.17 -9.75
CA GLN A 422 -5.81 13.81 -10.88
C GLN A 422 -6.98 14.70 -10.43
N ARG A 423 -7.42 14.60 -9.18
CA ARG A 423 -8.57 15.35 -8.63
C ARG A 423 -8.16 16.74 -8.13
N HIS A 424 -9.07 17.72 -8.16
CA HIS A 424 -8.80 19.08 -7.72
C HIS A 424 -8.50 19.17 -6.21
N THR A 425 -9.07 18.24 -5.44
CA THR A 425 -8.89 18.14 -3.98
C THR A 425 -7.45 17.86 -3.53
N ARG A 426 -6.50 17.70 -4.47
CA ARG A 426 -5.11 17.40 -4.16
C ARG A 426 -4.28 18.62 -3.78
N TYR A 427 -4.69 19.82 -4.19
CA TYR A 427 -3.88 21.04 -4.06
C TYR A 427 -3.84 21.56 -2.61
N LEU A 428 -2.67 22.03 -2.17
CA LEU A 428 -2.48 22.55 -0.80
C LEU A 428 -3.06 23.96 -0.58
N GLN A 429 -3.24 24.75 -1.64
CA GLN A 429 -3.52 26.19 -1.57
C GLN A 429 -5.01 26.57 -1.56
N GLU A 430 -5.92 25.62 -1.77
CA GLU A 430 -7.36 25.91 -1.69
C GLU A 430 -7.85 25.78 -0.22
N PRO A 431 -8.55 26.79 0.35
CA PRO A 431 -9.50 26.45 1.39
C PRO A 431 -10.49 25.47 0.75
N LEU A 432 -10.89 24.42 1.49
CA LEU A 432 -11.88 23.42 1.09
C LEU A 432 -13.24 24.05 0.71
N GLN A 433 -13.31 24.84 -0.36
CA GLN A 433 -14.53 25.10 -1.09
C GLN A 433 -14.71 23.88 -1.98
N PHE A 434 -15.29 22.83 -1.40
CA PHE A 434 -15.93 21.78 -2.17
C PHE A 434 -16.82 22.44 -3.22
N SER A 435 -16.39 22.52 -4.47
CA SER A 435 -17.31 22.62 -5.59
C SER A 435 -17.75 21.19 -5.89
N PRO A 436 -18.96 20.76 -5.48
CA PRO A 436 -19.37 19.37 -5.59
C PRO A 436 -19.54 18.92 -7.05
N ASP A 437 -19.62 19.87 -7.98
CA ASP A 437 -20.23 19.63 -9.29
C ASP A 437 -19.27 19.12 -10.37
N SER A 438 -17.96 19.39 -10.31
CA SER A 438 -17.02 18.91 -11.34
C SER A 438 -16.63 17.43 -11.16
N HIS A 439 -16.56 16.96 -9.91
CA HIS A 439 -16.18 15.57 -9.57
C HIS A 439 -17.37 14.60 -9.55
N ARG A 440 -18.58 15.05 -9.19
CA ARG A 440 -19.78 14.19 -9.14
C ARG A 440 -20.12 13.59 -10.51
N VAL A 441 -19.98 14.36 -11.58
CA VAL A 441 -20.46 13.97 -12.92
C VAL A 441 -19.70 12.78 -13.53
N ARG A 442 -18.44 12.52 -13.13
CA ARG A 442 -17.65 11.37 -13.64
C ARG A 442 -17.86 10.09 -12.83
N VAL A 443 -17.99 10.20 -11.50
CA VAL A 443 -18.18 9.04 -10.62
C VAL A 443 -19.53 8.36 -10.86
N GLU A 444 -20.60 9.14 -11.09
CA GLU A 444 -21.97 8.65 -11.27
C GLU A 444 -22.20 7.80 -12.53
N GLN A 445 -21.25 7.79 -13.47
CA GLN A 445 -21.33 7.00 -14.71
C GLN A 445 -20.80 5.56 -14.55
N THR A 446 -20.24 5.22 -13.39
CA THR A 446 -19.70 3.88 -13.10
C THR A 446 -20.75 3.00 -12.40
N ALA A 447 -20.58 1.68 -12.41
CA ALA A 447 -21.42 0.81 -11.60
C ALA A 447 -21.21 1.13 -10.09
N PRO A 448 -22.29 1.30 -9.29
CA PRO A 448 -22.15 1.64 -7.87
C PRO A 448 -21.99 0.40 -6.97
N VAL A 449 -21.57 0.61 -5.73
CA VAL A 449 -21.89 -0.26 -4.60
C VAL A 449 -23.27 0.12 -4.05
N LEU A 450 -24.15 -0.85 -3.80
CA LEU A 450 -25.34 -0.59 -2.97
C LEU A 450 -24.99 -0.77 -1.51
N ILE A 451 -25.25 0.24 -0.70
CA ILE A 451 -25.10 0.16 0.75
C ILE A 451 -26.51 0.19 1.33
N ILE A 452 -26.94 -0.92 1.94
CA ILE A 452 -28.25 -1.04 2.56
C ILE A 452 -28.10 -0.77 4.06
N GLY A 453 -29.01 0.03 4.64
CA GLY A 453 -28.94 0.43 6.05
C GLY A 453 -28.68 1.92 6.24
N LYS A 454 -29.23 2.77 5.36
CA LYS A 454 -29.06 4.24 5.33
C LYS A 454 -29.11 4.96 6.67
N ARG A 455 -29.92 4.49 7.62
CA ARG A 455 -30.10 5.15 8.93
C ARG A 455 -29.10 4.67 9.99
N GLY A 456 -28.49 3.49 9.81
CA GLY A 456 -27.59 2.87 10.78
C GLY A 456 -26.16 3.42 10.74
N THR A 457 -25.42 3.21 11.83
CA THR A 457 -24.02 3.62 12.01
C THR A 457 -23.13 3.12 10.88
N LEU A 458 -23.20 1.82 10.59
CA LEU A 458 -22.35 1.19 9.60
C LEU A 458 -22.68 1.65 8.17
N GLY A 459 -23.96 1.78 7.80
CA GLY A 459 -24.36 2.28 6.48
C GLY A 459 -23.88 3.71 6.22
N LYS A 460 -23.98 4.60 7.22
CA LYS A 460 -23.45 5.97 7.13
C LYS A 460 -21.92 6.00 7.05
N ALA A 461 -21.25 5.13 7.80
CA ALA A 461 -19.80 5.01 7.78
C ALA A 461 -19.28 4.55 6.41
N PHE A 462 -19.90 3.53 5.79
CA PHE A 462 -19.58 3.12 4.42
C PHE A 462 -19.79 4.25 3.41
N ALA A 463 -20.92 4.97 3.49
CA ALA A 463 -21.17 6.10 2.59
C ALA A 463 -20.13 7.21 2.72
N ARG A 464 -19.73 7.53 3.96
CA ARG A 464 -18.67 8.51 4.24
C ARG A 464 -17.34 8.07 3.62
N ILE A 465 -16.87 6.88 3.96
CA ILE A 465 -15.57 6.38 3.48
C ILE A 465 -15.58 6.15 1.96
N CYS A 466 -16.70 5.72 1.37
CA CYS A 466 -16.81 5.64 -0.10
C CYS A 466 -16.68 7.02 -0.76
N THR A 467 -17.19 8.08 -0.12
CA THR A 467 -16.99 9.46 -0.59
C THR A 467 -15.51 9.82 -0.54
N ASP A 468 -14.86 9.57 0.60
CA ASP A 468 -13.44 9.88 0.82
C ASP A 468 -12.51 9.11 -0.15
N ARG A 469 -12.87 7.87 -0.48
CA ARG A 469 -12.16 6.97 -1.42
C ARG A 469 -12.57 7.14 -2.89
N ALA A 470 -13.51 8.05 -3.17
CA ALA A 470 -14.14 8.24 -4.47
C ALA A 470 -14.63 6.93 -5.12
N ILE A 471 -15.32 6.11 -4.33
CA ILE A 471 -16.01 4.89 -4.79
C ILE A 471 -17.47 5.28 -5.03
N HIS A 472 -18.00 5.03 -6.24
CA HIS A 472 -19.41 5.29 -6.52
C HIS A 472 -20.29 4.37 -5.68
N PHE A 473 -21.26 4.94 -4.98
CA PHE A 473 -22.21 4.19 -4.16
C PHE A 473 -23.63 4.76 -4.23
N LYS A 474 -24.61 3.94 -3.83
CA LYS A 474 -25.97 4.37 -3.51
C LYS A 474 -26.34 3.86 -2.12
N LEU A 475 -26.73 4.79 -1.24
CA LEU A 475 -27.12 4.49 0.13
C LEU A 475 -28.64 4.36 0.23
N LEU A 476 -29.12 3.14 0.51
CA LEU A 476 -30.52 2.75 0.44
C LEU A 476 -31.14 2.56 1.82
N SER A 477 -32.34 3.08 2.00
CA SER A 477 -33.19 2.75 3.15
C SER A 477 -34.07 1.55 2.86
N ARG A 478 -34.87 1.14 3.86
CA ARG A 478 -35.86 0.08 3.71
C ARG A 478 -36.92 0.41 2.66
N GLU A 479 -37.27 1.69 2.51
CA GLU A 479 -38.22 2.13 1.48
C GLU A 479 -37.64 1.98 0.05
N ASP A 480 -36.32 2.09 -0.11
CA ASP A 480 -35.63 1.91 -1.39
C ASP A 480 -35.41 0.42 -1.70
N CYS A 481 -35.07 -0.38 -0.68
CA CYS A 481 -34.81 -1.82 -0.79
C CYS A 481 -35.16 -2.53 0.53
N ASP A 482 -36.34 -3.17 0.60
CA ASP A 482 -36.67 -4.05 1.73
C ASP A 482 -36.03 -5.42 1.50
N ILE A 483 -34.99 -5.71 2.28
CA ILE A 483 -34.22 -6.96 2.17
C ILE A 483 -35.07 -8.21 2.48
N SER A 484 -36.22 -8.07 3.14
CA SER A 484 -37.14 -9.18 3.39
C SER A 484 -38.11 -9.45 2.23
N ASN A 485 -38.01 -8.68 1.13
CA ASN A 485 -38.84 -8.83 -0.06
C ASN A 485 -37.97 -9.02 -1.31
N ILE A 486 -38.04 -10.21 -1.90
CA ILE A 486 -37.25 -10.58 -3.09
C ILE A 486 -37.52 -9.67 -4.30
N GLU A 487 -38.76 -9.24 -4.54
CA GLU A 487 -39.11 -8.35 -5.65
C GLU A 487 -38.50 -6.96 -5.45
N SER A 488 -38.46 -6.48 -4.21
CA SER A 488 -37.82 -5.22 -3.87
C SER A 488 -36.31 -5.25 -4.14
N ILE A 489 -35.65 -6.36 -3.78
CA ILE A 489 -34.21 -6.56 -4.03
C ILE A 489 -33.92 -6.58 -5.53
N VAL A 490 -34.66 -7.40 -6.30
CA VAL A 490 -34.48 -7.52 -7.74
C VAL A 490 -34.68 -6.18 -8.43
N LYS A 491 -35.73 -5.42 -8.05
CA LYS A 491 -35.99 -4.09 -8.59
C LYS A 491 -34.83 -3.11 -8.33
N ALA A 492 -34.27 -3.10 -7.11
CA ALA A 492 -33.15 -2.24 -6.78
C ALA A 492 -31.89 -2.61 -7.59
N ILE A 493 -31.57 -3.91 -7.70
CA ILE A 493 -30.42 -4.40 -8.47
C ILE A 493 -30.55 -4.07 -9.95
N ASP A 494 -31.72 -4.33 -10.56
CA ASP A 494 -31.92 -4.08 -11.99
C ASP A 494 -31.91 -2.58 -12.34
N TYR A 495 -32.35 -1.73 -11.41
CA TYR A 495 -32.32 -0.28 -11.57
C TYR A 495 -30.90 0.29 -11.44
N PHE A 496 -30.18 -0.06 -10.38
CA PHE A 496 -28.86 0.54 -10.08
C PHE A 496 -27.67 -0.18 -10.73
N LYS A 497 -27.83 -1.45 -11.12
CA LYS A 497 -26.80 -2.31 -11.73
C LYS A 497 -25.47 -2.31 -10.94
N PRO A 498 -25.50 -2.67 -9.65
CA PRO A 498 -24.31 -2.58 -8.81
C PRO A 498 -23.31 -3.70 -9.09
N TRP A 499 -22.04 -3.46 -8.75
CA TRP A 499 -21.01 -4.51 -8.75
C TRP A 499 -20.90 -5.23 -7.40
N ALA A 500 -21.34 -4.60 -6.31
CA ALA A 500 -21.43 -5.21 -4.99
C ALA A 500 -22.59 -4.64 -4.17
N ILE A 501 -23.03 -5.42 -3.17
CA ILE A 501 -23.99 -5.01 -2.15
C ILE A 501 -23.35 -5.18 -0.78
N ILE A 502 -23.39 -4.12 0.02
CA ILE A 502 -23.01 -4.11 1.43
C ILE A 502 -24.29 -4.05 2.25
N ASN A 503 -24.64 -5.17 2.89
CA ASN A 503 -25.78 -5.26 3.78
C ASN A 503 -25.40 -4.83 5.20
N ALA A 504 -25.52 -3.53 5.49
CA ALA A 504 -25.36 -2.96 6.82
C ALA A 504 -26.69 -2.81 7.58
N ALA A 505 -27.76 -3.47 7.12
CA ALA A 505 -29.05 -3.54 7.80
C ALA A 505 -29.14 -4.79 8.70
N GLY A 506 -30.04 -4.73 9.67
CA GLY A 506 -30.30 -5.84 10.59
C GLY A 506 -30.86 -5.38 11.93
N TYR A 507 -31.31 -6.34 12.73
CA TYR A 507 -31.74 -6.13 14.10
C TYR A 507 -30.51 -6.09 15.01
N VAL A 508 -30.31 -5.04 15.82
CA VAL A 508 -29.05 -4.83 16.59
C VAL A 508 -29.22 -4.82 18.11
N ARG A 509 -30.45 -4.74 18.62
CA ARG A 509 -30.73 -4.62 20.05
C ARG A 509 -30.76 -6.01 20.69
N VAL A 510 -29.64 -6.43 21.27
CA VAL A 510 -29.42 -7.82 21.73
C VAL A 510 -30.45 -8.27 22.77
N ASP A 511 -30.76 -7.43 23.77
CA ASP A 511 -31.75 -7.78 24.80
C ASP A 511 -33.17 -7.81 24.25
N ASP A 512 -33.54 -6.83 23.42
CA ASP A 512 -34.88 -6.77 22.81
C ASP A 512 -35.17 -7.98 21.90
N ALA A 513 -34.13 -8.63 21.36
CA ALA A 513 -34.29 -9.79 20.50
C ALA A 513 -34.93 -11.00 21.21
N GLU A 514 -34.76 -11.13 22.54
CA GLU A 514 -35.41 -12.19 23.32
C GLU A 514 -36.95 -12.03 23.35
N GLY A 515 -37.44 -10.79 23.23
CA GLY A 515 -38.87 -10.49 23.19
C GLY A 515 -39.44 -10.31 21.77
N ASP A 516 -38.58 -10.22 20.74
CA ASP A 516 -38.94 -9.93 19.35
C ASP A 516 -38.19 -10.87 18.38
N GLU A 517 -38.22 -12.19 18.65
CA GLU A 517 -37.50 -13.21 17.87
C GLU A 517 -37.91 -13.18 16.39
N ASP A 518 -39.19 -13.00 16.08
CA ASP A 518 -39.69 -12.99 14.69
C ASP A 518 -39.10 -11.83 13.87
N ALA A 519 -39.08 -10.61 14.41
CA ALA A 519 -38.46 -9.48 13.71
C ALA A 519 -36.94 -9.66 13.61
N CYS A 520 -36.31 -10.20 14.66
CA CYS A 520 -34.89 -10.52 14.66
C CYS A 520 -34.55 -11.51 13.54
N MET A 521 -35.28 -12.63 13.42
CA MET A 521 -35.09 -13.65 12.39
C MET A 521 -35.40 -13.10 10.99
N ARG A 522 -36.45 -12.29 10.83
CA ARG A 522 -36.77 -11.66 9.55
C ARG A 522 -35.61 -10.79 9.06
N ASP A 523 -35.09 -9.92 9.93
CA ASP A 523 -34.11 -8.90 9.53
C ASP A 523 -32.67 -9.45 9.50
N ASN A 524 -32.31 -10.38 10.39
CA ASN A 524 -30.96 -10.94 10.49
C ASN A 524 -30.73 -12.25 9.75
N LEU A 525 -31.77 -13.03 9.42
CA LEU A 525 -31.63 -14.31 8.71
C LEU A 525 -32.30 -14.26 7.33
N ILE A 526 -33.61 -13.99 7.28
CA ILE A 526 -34.37 -14.05 6.01
C ILE A 526 -33.87 -13.00 5.03
N GLY A 527 -33.67 -11.76 5.48
CA GLY A 527 -33.18 -10.67 4.63
C GLY A 527 -31.84 -10.97 3.95
N PRO A 528 -30.78 -11.28 4.71
CA PRO A 528 -29.48 -11.67 4.15
C PRO A 528 -29.55 -12.90 3.24
N LEU A 529 -30.36 -13.92 3.55
CA LEU A 529 -30.55 -15.09 2.69
C LEU A 529 -31.12 -14.71 1.32
N LEU A 530 -32.17 -13.88 1.27
CA LEU A 530 -32.76 -13.43 0.01
C LEU A 530 -31.77 -12.60 -0.81
N LEU A 531 -31.00 -11.71 -0.16
CA LEU A 531 -29.91 -10.99 -0.83
C LEU A 531 -28.88 -11.95 -1.42
N ALA A 532 -28.46 -12.98 -0.69
CA ALA A 532 -27.49 -13.97 -1.16
C ALA A 532 -27.98 -14.70 -2.40
N GLN A 533 -29.23 -15.18 -2.39
CA GLN A 533 -29.86 -15.87 -3.53
C GLN A 533 -29.90 -15.00 -4.79
N VAL A 534 -30.33 -13.74 -4.65
CA VAL A 534 -30.40 -12.82 -5.81
C VAL A 534 -29.00 -12.46 -6.30
N CYS A 535 -28.06 -12.17 -5.39
CA CYS A 535 -26.67 -11.87 -5.72
C CYS A 535 -25.99 -13.02 -6.47
N GLU A 536 -26.18 -14.27 -6.05
CA GLU A 536 -25.66 -15.46 -6.75
C GLU A 536 -26.17 -15.51 -8.19
N SER A 537 -27.49 -15.37 -8.38
CA SER A 537 -28.11 -15.43 -9.71
C SER A 537 -27.65 -14.33 -10.68
N LYS A 538 -27.11 -13.23 -10.15
CA LYS A 538 -26.68 -12.05 -10.91
C LYS A 538 -25.14 -11.90 -10.94
N GLY A 539 -24.38 -12.75 -10.27
CA GLY A 539 -22.93 -12.64 -10.13
C GLY A 539 -22.49 -11.38 -9.39
N ILE A 540 -23.27 -10.91 -8.40
CA ILE A 540 -22.99 -9.70 -7.63
C ILE A 540 -22.34 -10.10 -6.30
N LYS A 541 -21.28 -9.39 -5.92
CA LYS A 541 -20.61 -9.63 -4.63
C LYS A 541 -21.49 -9.17 -3.47
N LEU A 542 -21.76 -10.05 -2.52
CA LEU A 542 -22.48 -9.71 -1.28
C LEU A 542 -21.51 -9.60 -0.11
N VAL A 543 -21.61 -8.52 0.65
CA VAL A 543 -21.02 -8.38 1.98
C VAL A 543 -22.14 -8.36 3.03
N SER A 544 -22.02 -9.19 4.07
CA SER A 544 -22.97 -9.22 5.19
C SER A 544 -22.24 -9.30 6.53
N PHE A 545 -22.89 -8.85 7.60
CA PHE A 545 -22.28 -8.73 8.93
C PHE A 545 -22.89 -9.69 9.94
N SER A 546 -22.01 -10.33 10.70
CA SER A 546 -22.29 -11.18 11.84
C SER A 546 -21.66 -10.57 13.10
N THR A 547 -21.56 -11.35 14.16
CA THR A 547 -21.20 -10.91 15.51
C THR A 547 -20.33 -11.94 16.20
N ASP A 548 -19.53 -11.51 17.16
CA ASP A 548 -18.89 -12.37 18.16
C ASP A 548 -19.86 -13.12 19.08
N LEU A 549 -21.12 -12.69 19.19
CA LEU A 549 -22.17 -13.37 19.97
C LEU A 549 -22.66 -14.69 19.34
N VAL A 550 -22.06 -15.12 18.23
CA VAL A 550 -22.25 -16.49 17.69
C VAL A 550 -21.55 -17.56 18.52
N PHE A 551 -20.66 -17.16 19.45
CA PHE A 551 -19.89 -18.05 20.32
C PHE A 551 -20.47 -18.11 21.74
N ASP A 552 -20.26 -19.23 22.43
CA ASP A 552 -20.73 -19.46 23.82
C ASP A 552 -19.80 -18.86 24.89
N GLY A 553 -18.56 -18.57 24.51
CA GLY A 553 -17.54 -18.04 25.41
C GLY A 553 -16.96 -19.04 26.40
N LEU A 554 -16.99 -20.34 26.07
CA LEU A 554 -16.32 -21.38 26.86
C LEU A 554 -14.81 -21.48 26.59
N LYS A 555 -14.33 -20.96 25.45
CA LYS A 555 -12.90 -20.94 25.10
C LYS A 555 -12.12 -19.96 25.99
N GLN A 556 -10.86 -20.30 26.28
CA GLN A 556 -9.93 -19.46 27.06
C GLN A 556 -8.91 -18.71 26.19
N SER A 557 -9.08 -18.78 24.86
CA SER A 557 -8.26 -18.07 23.88
C SER A 557 -9.15 -17.48 22.80
N PRO A 558 -8.69 -16.48 22.02
CA PRO A 558 -9.51 -15.82 21.02
C PRO A 558 -10.13 -16.82 20.02
N TYR A 559 -11.39 -16.56 19.64
CA TYR A 559 -12.08 -17.35 18.63
C TYR A 559 -11.56 -16.99 17.23
N VAL A 560 -11.23 -18.00 16.43
CA VAL A 560 -10.84 -17.87 15.03
C VAL A 560 -11.99 -18.30 14.11
N GLU A 561 -11.89 -18.00 12.83
CA GLU A 561 -12.97 -18.21 11.85
C GLU A 561 -13.47 -19.65 11.79
N SER A 562 -12.55 -20.61 12.01
CA SER A 562 -12.79 -22.06 11.97
C SER A 562 -13.39 -22.66 13.24
N ASP A 563 -13.52 -21.89 14.33
CA ASP A 563 -14.17 -22.36 15.56
C ASP A 563 -15.68 -22.55 15.37
N SER A 564 -16.23 -23.58 16.03
CA SER A 564 -17.66 -23.88 16.01
C SER A 564 -18.49 -22.76 16.65
N VAL A 565 -19.60 -22.41 16.01
CA VAL A 565 -20.59 -21.48 16.56
C VAL A 565 -21.54 -22.19 17.52
N ASN A 566 -21.87 -21.54 18.64
CA ASN A 566 -22.80 -22.03 19.65
C ASN A 566 -23.41 -20.83 20.43
N PRO A 567 -24.33 -20.07 19.81
CA PRO A 567 -24.84 -18.83 20.40
C PRO A 567 -25.71 -19.07 21.64
N LEU A 568 -25.63 -18.18 22.62
CA LEU A 568 -26.39 -18.26 23.88
C LEU A 568 -27.72 -17.49 23.89
N ASN A 569 -27.95 -16.62 22.91
CA ASN A 569 -29.10 -15.72 22.86
C ASN A 569 -29.73 -15.68 21.45
N VAL A 570 -30.95 -15.15 21.35
CA VAL A 570 -31.72 -15.09 20.08
C VAL A 570 -30.98 -14.30 19.00
N TYR A 571 -30.36 -13.17 19.36
CA TYR A 571 -29.59 -12.36 18.41
C TYR A 571 -28.42 -13.14 17.80
N GLY A 572 -27.59 -13.77 18.63
CA GLY A 572 -26.47 -14.62 18.19
C GLY A 572 -26.94 -15.80 17.35
N LYS A 573 -28.05 -16.43 17.73
CA LYS A 573 -28.69 -17.53 16.97
C LYS A 573 -29.11 -17.07 15.57
N SER A 574 -29.75 -15.90 15.46
CA SER A 574 -30.16 -15.35 14.16
C SER A 574 -28.96 -15.13 13.22
N LYS A 575 -27.84 -14.63 13.75
CA LYS A 575 -26.60 -14.39 12.99
C LYS A 575 -25.90 -15.68 12.60
N ALA A 576 -25.77 -16.65 13.50
CA ALA A 576 -25.19 -17.95 13.18
C ALA A 576 -25.97 -18.69 12.10
N LEU A 577 -27.31 -18.67 12.16
CA LEU A 577 -28.17 -19.22 11.11
C LEU A 577 -27.98 -18.48 9.79
N SER A 578 -27.84 -17.15 9.83
CA SER A 578 -27.59 -16.33 8.64
C SER A 578 -26.26 -16.66 7.99
N GLU A 579 -25.19 -16.89 8.75
CA GLU A 579 -23.89 -17.24 8.20
C GLU A 579 -23.98 -18.49 7.32
N ASN A 580 -24.61 -19.55 7.86
CA ASN A 580 -24.82 -20.79 7.13
C ASN A 580 -25.74 -20.59 5.90
N ALA A 581 -26.86 -19.88 6.07
CA ALA A 581 -27.83 -19.65 5.00
C ALA A 581 -27.23 -18.84 3.83
N VAL A 582 -26.50 -17.77 4.13
CA VAL A 582 -25.85 -16.91 3.13
C VAL A 582 -24.77 -17.67 2.37
N LEU A 583 -23.87 -18.38 3.05
CA LEU A 583 -22.80 -19.12 2.37
C LEU A 583 -23.30 -20.33 1.59
N THR A 584 -24.41 -20.93 2.02
CA THR A 584 -25.07 -22.01 1.25
C THR A 584 -25.70 -21.46 -0.02
N ALA A 585 -26.33 -20.28 0.04
CA ALA A 585 -27.00 -19.66 -1.11
C ALA A 585 -26.03 -18.98 -2.08
N ASN A 586 -24.94 -18.39 -1.58
CA ASN A 586 -23.90 -17.72 -2.35
C ASN A 586 -22.53 -17.94 -1.68
N PRO A 587 -21.79 -18.99 -2.10
CA PRO A 587 -20.47 -19.32 -1.55
C PRO A 587 -19.41 -18.23 -1.76
N ASP A 588 -19.63 -17.30 -2.69
CA ASP A 588 -18.74 -16.17 -2.97
C ASP A 588 -19.03 -14.94 -2.10
N SER A 589 -20.00 -15.01 -1.20
CA SER A 589 -20.28 -13.94 -0.23
C SER A 589 -19.13 -13.71 0.75
N LEU A 590 -18.95 -12.46 1.18
CA LEU A 590 -18.05 -12.05 2.24
C LEU A 590 -18.85 -11.82 3.53
N LEU A 591 -18.58 -12.60 4.57
CA LEU A 591 -19.21 -12.46 5.88
C LEU A 591 -18.21 -11.93 6.90
N ILE A 592 -18.58 -10.85 7.58
CA ILE A 592 -17.70 -10.21 8.56
C ILE A 592 -18.25 -10.46 9.96
N ARG A 593 -17.57 -11.30 10.74
CA ARG A 593 -17.75 -11.35 12.19
C ARG A 593 -16.95 -10.22 12.81
N THR A 594 -17.61 -9.43 13.63
CA THR A 594 -17.04 -8.26 14.30
C THR A 594 -17.58 -8.20 15.72
N SER A 595 -16.93 -7.41 16.56
CA SER A 595 -17.35 -7.18 17.94
C SER A 595 -17.99 -5.80 18.10
N ALA A 596 -18.17 -5.38 19.36
CA ALA A 596 -18.74 -4.10 19.76
C ALA A 596 -18.12 -2.92 19.02
N PHE A 597 -18.97 -2.17 18.31
CA PHE A 597 -18.57 -0.99 17.57
C PHE A 597 -18.29 0.22 18.45
N PHE A 598 -17.25 0.96 18.10
CA PHE A 598 -17.06 2.34 18.53
C PHE A 598 -16.51 3.19 17.37
N GLY A 599 -16.75 4.49 17.40
CA GLY A 599 -16.27 5.39 16.36
C GLY A 599 -16.75 6.82 16.55
N PRO A 600 -16.14 7.79 15.85
CA PRO A 600 -16.41 9.21 16.06
C PRO A 600 -17.70 9.70 15.39
N TRP A 601 -18.38 8.85 14.61
CA TRP A 601 -19.53 9.22 13.78
C TRP A 601 -20.89 8.75 14.34
N ASP A 602 -20.88 8.15 15.52
CA ASP A 602 -22.07 7.63 16.18
C ASP A 602 -22.10 8.07 17.65
N GLN A 603 -23.26 8.53 18.11
CA GLN A 603 -23.50 8.99 19.48
C GLN A 603 -24.09 7.87 20.36
N TYR A 604 -24.48 6.73 19.78
CA TYR A 604 -25.13 5.64 20.50
C TYR A 604 -24.17 4.51 20.89
N ASN A 605 -22.86 4.65 20.64
CA ASN A 605 -21.87 3.66 21.02
C ASN A 605 -21.47 3.77 22.50
N PHE A 606 -20.91 2.68 23.04
CA PHE A 606 -20.51 2.58 24.44
C PHE A 606 -19.51 3.65 24.88
N ASN A 607 -18.51 3.95 24.05
CA ASN A 607 -17.48 4.94 24.39
C ASN A 607 -18.09 6.35 24.53
N HIS A 608 -19.00 6.71 23.62
CA HIS A 608 -19.74 7.96 23.70
C HIS A 608 -20.61 8.00 24.97
N TRP A 609 -21.33 6.92 25.27
CA TRP A 609 -22.16 6.83 26.47
C TRP A 609 -21.35 7.00 27.75
N ILE A 610 -20.21 6.30 27.91
CA ILE A 610 -19.31 6.46 29.06
C ILE A 610 -18.90 7.92 29.21
N GLU A 611 -18.42 8.54 28.13
CA GLU A 611 -18.00 9.93 28.15
C GLU A 611 -19.13 10.88 28.56
N THR A 612 -20.33 10.70 28.02
CA THR A 612 -21.51 11.52 28.37
C THR A 612 -21.87 11.39 29.85
N GLN A 613 -21.92 10.17 30.38
CA GLN A 613 -22.29 9.93 31.79
C GLN A 613 -21.26 10.52 32.75
N LEU A 614 -19.98 10.31 32.48
CA LEU A 614 -18.88 10.80 33.32
C LEU A 614 -18.80 12.35 33.30
N ASN A 615 -19.02 12.99 32.14
CA ASN A 615 -19.11 14.45 32.07
C ASN A 615 -20.30 15.02 32.85
N ASN A 616 -21.38 14.25 32.97
CA ASN A 616 -22.53 14.60 33.80
C ASN A 616 -22.34 14.24 35.28
N PHE A 617 -21.13 13.83 35.69
CA PHE A 617 -20.80 13.39 37.05
C PHE A 617 -21.65 12.21 37.55
N GLN A 618 -22.12 11.35 36.63
CA GLN A 618 -22.92 10.17 36.96
C GLN A 618 -22.03 8.95 37.14
N THR A 619 -22.22 8.21 38.24
CA THR A 619 -21.58 6.90 38.43
C THR A 619 -22.21 5.87 37.50
N VAL A 620 -21.38 5.13 36.77
CA VAL A 620 -21.80 4.09 35.82
C VAL A 620 -21.32 2.72 36.27
N SER A 621 -22.23 1.75 36.34
CA SER A 621 -21.88 0.34 36.55
C SER A 621 -21.56 -0.32 35.22
N VAL A 622 -20.43 -1.04 35.15
CA VAL A 622 -19.95 -1.67 33.91
C VAL A 622 -19.44 -3.08 34.19
N ALA A 623 -19.79 -4.04 33.33
CA ALA A 623 -19.39 -5.43 33.48
C ALA A 623 -17.85 -5.61 33.48
N SER A 624 -17.31 -6.25 34.52
CA SER A 624 -15.88 -6.50 34.69
C SER A 624 -15.42 -7.90 34.26
N ASP A 625 -16.35 -8.83 33.98
CA ASP A 625 -16.07 -10.23 33.66
C ASP A 625 -16.56 -10.67 32.26
N ILE A 626 -16.87 -9.71 31.38
CA ILE A 626 -17.16 -9.96 29.95
C ILE A 626 -15.99 -9.45 29.12
N PHE A 627 -15.27 -10.38 28.48
CA PHE A 627 -14.12 -10.12 27.63
C PHE A 627 -14.53 -9.97 26.16
N ILE A 628 -14.07 -8.87 25.55
CA ILE A 628 -14.41 -8.42 24.20
C ILE A 628 -13.16 -7.99 23.43
N SER A 629 -13.32 -7.80 22.13
CA SER A 629 -12.31 -7.23 21.22
C SER A 629 -12.93 -6.06 20.42
N PRO A 630 -13.04 -4.85 20.99
CA PRO A 630 -13.79 -3.74 20.40
C PRO A 630 -13.34 -3.42 18.98
N THR A 631 -14.28 -2.96 18.14
CA THR A 631 -14.03 -2.71 16.72
C THR A 631 -14.28 -1.25 16.37
N TYR A 632 -13.24 -0.59 15.88
CA TYR A 632 -13.27 0.78 15.40
C TYR A 632 -13.89 0.83 14.02
N VAL A 633 -15.04 1.51 13.91
CA VAL A 633 -15.86 1.54 12.70
C VAL A 633 -15.08 2.04 11.47
N PRO A 634 -14.25 3.10 11.55
CA PRO A 634 -13.43 3.51 10.41
C PRO A 634 -12.50 2.39 9.90
N ASP A 635 -11.74 1.75 10.78
CA ASP A 635 -10.83 0.65 10.39
C ASP A 635 -11.58 -0.53 9.76
N LEU A 636 -12.72 -0.90 10.35
CA LEU A 636 -13.59 -1.95 9.83
C LEU A 636 -14.04 -1.65 8.40
N VAL A 637 -14.57 -0.45 8.17
CA VAL A 637 -15.11 -0.06 6.87
C VAL A 637 -14.02 0.02 5.81
N HIS A 638 -12.86 0.61 6.11
CA HIS A 638 -11.74 0.63 5.17
C HIS A 638 -11.31 -0.80 4.79
N THR A 639 -11.18 -1.68 5.79
CA THR A 639 -10.75 -3.07 5.58
C THR A 639 -11.78 -3.87 4.79
N VAL A 640 -13.08 -3.74 5.08
CA VAL A 640 -14.14 -4.44 4.34
C VAL A 640 -14.18 -4.00 2.88
N LEU A 641 -13.98 -2.72 2.61
CA LEU A 641 -13.87 -2.22 1.23
C LEU A 641 -12.63 -2.80 0.53
N ASP A 642 -11.48 -2.89 1.20
CA ASP A 642 -10.30 -3.52 0.60
C ASP A 642 -10.54 -5.02 0.30
N LEU A 643 -11.15 -5.75 1.23
CA LEU A 643 -11.48 -7.18 1.05
C LEU A 643 -12.49 -7.42 -0.07
N VAL A 644 -13.54 -6.59 -0.20
CA VAL A 644 -14.52 -6.77 -1.28
C VAL A 644 -13.92 -6.45 -2.65
N ILE A 645 -13.01 -5.47 -2.73
CA ILE A 645 -12.27 -5.12 -3.94
C ILE A 645 -11.25 -6.21 -4.30
N ASP A 646 -10.63 -6.84 -3.30
CA ASP A 646 -9.77 -8.03 -3.44
C ASP A 646 -10.57 -9.31 -3.77
N HIS A 647 -11.89 -9.22 -3.93
CA HIS A 647 -12.81 -10.35 -4.20
C HIS A 647 -12.85 -11.43 -3.11
N GLU A 648 -12.46 -11.09 -1.88
CA GLU A 648 -12.41 -12.03 -0.75
C GLU A 648 -13.78 -12.59 -0.37
N LYS A 649 -13.79 -13.82 0.14
CA LYS A 649 -15.03 -14.57 0.45
C LYS A 649 -14.94 -15.36 1.74
N GLY A 650 -16.09 -15.92 2.12
CA GLY A 650 -16.26 -16.67 3.36
C GLY A 650 -16.28 -15.77 4.59
N ILE A 651 -16.08 -16.38 5.75
CA ILE A 651 -16.11 -15.68 7.05
C ILE A 651 -14.75 -15.04 7.33
N TRP A 652 -14.77 -13.81 7.81
CA TRP A 652 -13.60 -13.05 8.26
C TRP A 652 -13.88 -12.45 9.64
N HIS A 653 -12.94 -12.58 10.56
CA HIS A 653 -12.97 -11.88 11.83
C HIS A 653 -12.27 -10.53 11.70
N LEU A 654 -13.01 -9.44 11.84
CA LEU A 654 -12.46 -8.08 11.85
C LEU A 654 -12.76 -7.42 13.19
N ALA A 655 -11.73 -7.30 14.02
CA ALA A 655 -11.73 -6.59 15.29
C ALA A 655 -10.34 -5.99 15.53
N ASN A 656 -10.25 -4.85 16.23
CA ASN A 656 -8.96 -4.26 16.55
C ASN A 656 -8.18 -5.20 17.48
N ARG A 657 -6.87 -5.30 17.26
CA ARG A 657 -6.03 -6.25 18.00
C ARG A 657 -5.96 -5.84 19.47
N GLY A 658 -6.42 -6.74 20.35
CA GLY A 658 -6.38 -6.57 21.80
C GLY A 658 -7.53 -7.31 22.48
N ILE A 659 -7.33 -7.61 23.76
CA ILE A 659 -8.35 -8.21 24.63
C ILE A 659 -8.63 -7.22 25.75
N THR A 660 -9.90 -6.95 26.02
CA THR A 660 -10.29 -6.09 27.14
C THR A 660 -11.64 -6.52 27.71
N THR A 661 -12.05 -5.92 28.81
CA THR A 661 -13.41 -6.02 29.35
C THR A 661 -14.17 -4.72 29.11
N TRP A 662 -15.49 -4.72 29.23
CA TRP A 662 -16.27 -3.47 29.17
C TRP A 662 -15.79 -2.44 30.20
N ALA A 663 -15.51 -2.88 31.43
CA ALA A 663 -14.97 -2.01 32.48
C ALA A 663 -13.61 -1.40 32.10
N ASN A 664 -12.67 -2.22 31.60
CA ASN A 664 -11.36 -1.71 31.17
C ASN A 664 -11.48 -0.76 29.97
N LEU A 665 -12.38 -1.03 29.03
CA LEU A 665 -12.67 -0.09 27.94
C LEU A 665 -13.19 1.25 28.47
N ALA A 666 -14.06 1.25 29.48
CA ALA A 666 -14.53 2.48 30.11
C ALA A 666 -13.39 3.28 30.75
N PHE A 667 -12.47 2.60 31.45
CA PHE A 667 -11.27 3.24 32.01
C PHE A 667 -10.38 3.83 30.90
N TYR A 668 -10.12 3.09 29.83
CA TYR A 668 -9.31 3.58 28.71
C TYR A 668 -9.88 4.82 28.03
N VAL A 669 -11.21 4.91 27.91
CA VAL A 669 -11.91 6.09 27.39
C VAL A 669 -11.81 7.25 28.37
N ALA A 670 -12.10 7.02 29.66
CA ALA A 670 -12.07 8.06 30.69
C ALA A 670 -10.67 8.69 30.82
N GLU A 671 -9.61 7.88 30.84
CA GLU A 671 -8.22 8.35 30.92
C GLU A 671 -7.85 9.25 29.73
N ARG A 672 -8.17 8.83 28.51
CA ARG A 672 -7.89 9.61 27.29
C ARG A 672 -8.70 10.89 27.19
N CYS A 673 -9.92 10.88 27.72
CA CYS A 673 -10.78 12.06 27.82
C CYS A 673 -10.48 12.94 29.05
N GLN A 674 -9.56 12.53 29.93
CA GLN A 674 -9.25 13.20 31.20
C GLN A 674 -10.48 13.34 32.14
N LEU A 675 -11.29 12.28 32.24
CA LEU A 675 -12.49 12.21 33.08
C LEU A 675 -12.23 11.47 34.39
N ASP A 676 -13.06 11.70 35.41
CA ASP A 676 -12.91 11.09 36.73
C ASP A 676 -13.24 9.59 36.69
N THR A 677 -12.21 8.75 36.80
CA THR A 677 -12.32 7.29 36.80
C THR A 677 -13.01 6.74 38.05
N LYS A 678 -13.15 7.52 39.13
CA LYS A 678 -13.86 7.10 40.35
C LYS A 678 -15.37 6.94 40.15
N LEU A 679 -15.90 7.52 39.08
CA LEU A 679 -17.30 7.37 38.68
C LEU A 679 -17.56 6.06 37.91
N ILE A 680 -16.52 5.27 37.61
CA ILE A 680 -16.69 3.94 37.00
C ILE A 680 -16.75 2.90 38.11
N ASN A 681 -17.86 2.18 38.19
CA ASN A 681 -18.10 1.09 39.13
C ASN A 681 -18.04 -0.27 38.40
N PRO A 682 -16.89 -0.97 38.39
CA PRO A 682 -16.78 -2.29 37.78
C PRO A 682 -17.56 -3.34 38.61
N VAL A 683 -18.53 -4.02 38.00
CA VAL A 683 -19.37 -5.04 38.66
C VAL A 683 -19.39 -6.35 37.86
N PRO A 684 -19.62 -7.50 38.50
CA PRO A 684 -19.88 -8.75 37.78
C PRO A 684 -21.09 -8.62 36.86
N SER A 685 -21.05 -9.25 35.69
CA SER A 685 -22.16 -9.23 34.71
C SER A 685 -23.48 -9.75 35.26
N SER A 686 -23.47 -10.58 36.30
CA SER A 686 -24.68 -11.02 37.02
C SER A 686 -25.47 -9.89 37.67
N GLU A 687 -24.86 -8.72 37.89
CA GLU A 687 -25.51 -7.54 38.47
C GLU A 687 -26.04 -6.56 37.41
N MET A 688 -25.77 -6.79 36.12
CA MET A 688 -26.12 -5.88 35.03
C MET A 688 -27.57 -6.03 34.52
N ASN A 689 -28.34 -7.00 35.03
CA ASN A 689 -29.73 -7.28 34.64
C ASN A 689 -29.96 -7.44 33.12
N TYR A 690 -29.00 -8.01 32.39
CA TYR A 690 -29.18 -8.32 30.96
C TYR A 690 -30.29 -9.34 30.75
N THR A 691 -31.18 -9.10 29.78
CA THR A 691 -32.25 -10.03 29.41
C THR A 691 -31.69 -11.20 28.63
N ALA A 692 -30.86 -10.93 27.62
CA ALA A 692 -30.18 -11.98 26.86
C ALA A 692 -28.89 -12.42 27.59
N LEU A 693 -28.63 -13.73 27.58
CA LEU A 693 -27.37 -14.27 28.11
C LEU A 693 -26.19 -13.75 27.27
N ARG A 694 -25.17 -13.22 27.95
CA ARG A 694 -23.93 -12.75 27.32
C ARG A 694 -22.82 -13.79 27.54
N PRO A 695 -22.08 -14.20 26.50
CA PRO A 695 -20.89 -15.01 26.67
C PRO A 695 -19.87 -14.22 27.49
N LYS A 696 -19.22 -14.88 28.46
CA LYS A 696 -18.17 -14.23 29.27
C LYS A 696 -16.92 -13.91 28.46
N TYR A 697 -16.69 -14.61 27.36
CA TYR A 697 -15.53 -14.42 26.50
C TYR A 697 -15.93 -14.50 25.03
N CYS A 698 -15.92 -13.40 24.29
CA CYS A 698 -16.25 -13.38 22.85
C CYS A 698 -15.18 -12.66 22.02
N VAL A 699 -13.93 -12.70 22.51
CA VAL A 699 -12.78 -12.10 21.83
C VAL A 699 -12.54 -12.77 20.48
N LEU A 700 -12.41 -11.98 19.43
CA LEU A 700 -12.08 -12.44 18.08
C LEU A 700 -10.57 -12.40 17.85
N GLY A 701 -10.00 -13.55 17.48
CA GLY A 701 -8.73 -13.69 16.79
C GLY A 701 -8.97 -13.95 15.30
N THR A 702 -7.91 -14.10 14.51
CA THR A 702 -8.04 -14.45 13.08
C THR A 702 -6.92 -15.36 12.62
N GLU A 703 -7.26 -16.37 11.83
CA GLU A 703 -6.31 -17.23 11.11
C GLU A 703 -5.99 -16.69 9.70
N LYS A 704 -6.58 -15.56 9.33
CA LYS A 704 -6.41 -14.90 8.02
C LYS A 704 -5.52 -13.66 8.06
N GLY A 705 -4.86 -13.41 9.20
CA GLY A 705 -3.96 -12.28 9.42
C GLY A 705 -4.65 -11.06 10.01
N HIS A 706 -3.97 -10.37 10.94
CA HIS A 706 -4.51 -9.19 11.58
C HIS A 706 -4.46 -7.99 10.63
N LEU A 707 -5.62 -7.56 10.13
CA LEU A 707 -5.73 -6.44 9.20
C LEU A 707 -5.99 -5.09 9.89
N LEU A 708 -6.66 -5.12 11.05
CA LEU A 708 -6.97 -3.91 11.81
C LEU A 708 -5.81 -3.55 12.77
N PRO A 709 -5.55 -2.25 13.00
CA PRO A 709 -4.61 -1.76 14.01
C PRO A 709 -4.93 -2.23 15.44
N SER A 710 -4.01 -1.98 16.37
CA SER A 710 -4.26 -2.24 17.79
C SER A 710 -5.42 -1.40 18.33
N LEU A 711 -6.07 -1.91 19.38
CA LEU A 711 -7.14 -1.18 20.07
C LEU A 711 -6.64 0.17 20.61
N GLU A 712 -5.42 0.23 21.13
CA GLU A 712 -4.79 1.46 21.63
C GLU A 712 -4.70 2.52 20.54
N ASN A 713 -4.18 2.15 19.37
CA ASN A 713 -4.08 3.06 18.22
C ASN A 713 -5.46 3.55 17.76
N ALA A 714 -6.46 2.68 17.77
CA ALA A 714 -7.82 3.04 17.39
C ALA A 714 -8.49 3.98 18.42
N LEU A 715 -8.26 3.76 19.71
CA LEU A 715 -8.76 4.65 20.77
C LEU A 715 -8.10 6.04 20.70
N ASP A 716 -6.81 6.12 20.40
CA ASP A 716 -6.11 7.39 20.25
C ASP A 716 -6.66 8.18 19.05
N ARG A 717 -6.88 7.51 17.90
CA ARG A 717 -7.51 8.12 16.72
C ARG A 717 -8.95 8.55 16.97
N TYR A 718 -9.74 7.74 17.67
CA TYR A 718 -11.12 8.08 18.05
C TYR A 718 -11.21 9.45 18.74
N ILE A 719 -10.30 9.75 19.68
CA ILE A 719 -10.28 11.03 20.40
C ILE A 719 -9.93 12.20 19.49
N VAL A 720 -8.95 12.02 18.60
CA VAL A 720 -8.53 13.06 17.65
C VAL A 720 -9.64 13.36 16.63
N GLU A 721 -10.18 12.33 15.98
CA GLU A 721 -11.20 12.46 14.96
C GLU A 721 -12.51 13.01 15.53
N LYS A 722 -12.86 12.66 16.77
CA LYS A 722 -14.02 13.23 17.46
C LYS A 722 -13.89 14.74 17.64
N LYS A 723 -12.72 15.23 18.08
CA LYS A 723 -12.47 16.68 18.23
C LYS A 723 -12.61 17.42 16.89
N GLN A 724 -12.13 16.82 15.81
CA GLN A 724 -12.29 17.36 14.46
C GLN A 724 -13.75 17.36 14.01
N ALA A 725 -14.48 16.28 14.28
CA ALA A 725 -15.90 16.18 13.97
C ALA A 725 -16.71 17.25 14.72
N LEU A 726 -16.42 17.55 15.98
CA LEU A 726 -17.10 18.61 16.73
C LEU A 726 -16.78 20.02 16.20
N ALA A 727 -15.53 20.27 15.76
CA ALA A 727 -15.12 21.56 15.21
C ALA A 727 -15.84 21.90 13.89
N LEU A 728 -16.17 20.89 13.08
CA LEU A 728 -16.93 21.04 11.83
C LEU A 728 -18.44 21.31 12.03
N TRP A 729 -18.95 21.22 13.27
CA TRP A 729 -20.37 21.51 13.59
C TRP A 729 -20.55 22.88 14.26
N VAL A 730 -19.46 23.49 14.74
CA VAL A 730 -19.46 24.81 15.40
C VAL A 730 -19.13 25.95 14.41
N ASN A 731 -18.57 25.61 13.26
CA ASN A 731 -18.44 26.48 12.08
C ASN A 731 -19.49 26.11 11.04
#